data_AF-A0A2S8RBW6-F1
#
_entry.id   AF-A0A2S8RBW6-F1
#
_cell.length_a   1.000
_cell.length_b   1.000
_cell.length_c   1.000
_cell.angle_alpha   90.00
_cell.angle_beta   90.00
_cell.angle_gamma   90.00
#
_symmetry.space_group_name_H-M   'P 1'
#
loop_
_entity.id
_entity.type
_entity.pdbx_description
1 polymer ?
#
loop_
_entity_poly.entity_id
_entity_poly.type
_entity_poly.pdbx_seq_one_letter_code
_entity_poly.pdbx_strand_id
1 'polypeptide(L)'
;MYKIAAVVISNCTRKFDKEYHYIIPCELKDAINTGNRVIVPFGKGNRHVEGYVFDIIEKSEIEELKKIKDVVDSKPLLSSSMIRLAKWMKKRYICTYSDVIKCMLPPGISVKSSKTVVLKKYEENLRGNNGKIVEVLNSCGGKKDYEELREIINSRTFTKNIKNLQELGVVDVVEEFTTGVNKKYYKAAFIIKPVEEIIEEIEANEIKSIKQIRVLEMLIENEYISTSDIMRFLGVSSSVLNALKKKGYIDYKEIEVKRDPHENTVFEKTFPLEPTREQAAVLERTKKIMDEGKFKEILLHGVTGSGKTEVYLQLIQKCIDKGKQAIVLVPEISLTPQMVARFKGRFGNDVAVLHSRLSLGERYDQWRVIRDGKIKVVVGARSAVFAPVNNLGLIIIDEEHETSYKSEINPKYHAADVARIRCKIENAVLLHGSATPSVETYYRAKTGKIELMEMKKRANDMVLPKAYIVDMRDELSSGNRTVFSRKLSQEIKKNIEENQQTIIFLNRRGYASFILCRNCGHSLMCPNCSITLTYHAYDKRLICHYCGYTTKKPDACPKCKSTYIRSFGIGTQKIEEEIKNHFEGATVLRMDMDTTMRKNSHEKILKTFKEENINVMVGTQMVAKGHDFPNVTLVGVIAADSLLNTGDFRATEKTFQLITQVAGRAGRGKVEGRVVIQTYNTENFSIVCACNHDYNSFYENEILLREQLLYPPFTNLASVILSGTNEKMVIDKANKVAKKIHESFKGMKGIYKVLGPLRAPLSKIKNKYRWRIIIKCERLTELLEVLTKVTDDYYNSGRKNSVSLSVDINPVNML
;
A
#
# COMPACT_ATOMS: atom_id res chain seq x y z
N MET A 1 12.10 -41.87 -13.33
CA MET A 1 11.01 -40.98 -13.77
C MET A 1 11.41 -39.54 -13.48
N TYR A 2 11.38 -38.65 -14.47
CA TYR A 2 11.77 -37.25 -14.30
C TYR A 2 10.66 -36.49 -13.57
N LYS A 3 10.99 -35.68 -12.55
CA LYS A 3 10.03 -34.72 -11.97
C LYS A 3 9.93 -33.52 -12.90
N ILE A 4 8.71 -33.01 -13.10
CA ILE A 4 8.43 -31.87 -13.98
C ILE A 4 7.90 -30.73 -13.13
N ALA A 5 8.45 -29.54 -13.28
CA ALA A 5 7.96 -28.34 -12.63
C ALA A 5 7.04 -27.56 -13.56
N ALA A 6 5.86 -27.19 -13.08
CA ALA A 6 5.02 -26.17 -13.70
C ALA A 6 5.50 -24.79 -13.23
N VAL A 7 6.09 -24.00 -14.14
CA VAL A 7 6.75 -22.74 -13.86
C VAL A 7 6.01 -21.58 -14.50
N VAL A 8 5.75 -20.53 -13.71
CA VAL A 8 5.24 -19.26 -14.20
C VAL A 8 6.40 -18.29 -14.40
N ILE A 9 6.50 -17.71 -15.58
CA ILE A 9 7.60 -16.79 -15.93
C ILE A 9 7.32 -15.37 -15.40
N SER A 10 8.33 -14.77 -14.78
CA SER A 10 8.28 -13.40 -14.26
C SER A 10 8.28 -12.36 -15.40
N ASN A 11 7.56 -11.24 -15.21
CA ASN A 11 7.52 -10.11 -16.14
C ASN A 11 7.07 -10.43 -17.58
N CYS A 12 6.33 -11.52 -17.79
CA CYS A 12 5.76 -11.83 -19.09
C CYS A 12 4.61 -10.89 -19.47
N THR A 13 4.44 -10.66 -20.78
CA THR A 13 3.22 -10.03 -21.29
C THR A 13 2.05 -11.00 -21.11
N ARG A 14 0.82 -10.47 -21.06
CA ARG A 14 -0.41 -11.25 -20.85
C ARG A 14 -0.55 -12.46 -21.77
N LYS A 15 -0.10 -12.35 -23.04
CA LYS A 15 -0.11 -13.45 -24.02
C LYS A 15 0.72 -14.66 -23.58
N PHE A 16 1.77 -14.44 -22.79
CA PHE A 16 2.69 -15.46 -22.30
C PHE A 16 2.51 -15.75 -20.81
N ASP A 17 1.48 -15.19 -20.16
CA ASP A 17 1.22 -15.39 -18.73
C ASP A 17 0.48 -16.71 -18.50
N LYS A 18 1.21 -17.82 -18.58
CA LYS A 18 0.71 -19.18 -18.34
C LYS A 18 1.76 -20.04 -17.64
N GLU A 19 1.36 -21.24 -17.23
CA GLU A 19 2.26 -22.24 -16.66
C GLU A 19 3.01 -22.95 -17.81
N TYR A 20 4.32 -23.10 -17.65
CA TYR A 20 5.23 -23.76 -18.59
C TYR A 20 5.90 -24.93 -17.90
N HIS A 21 5.99 -26.07 -18.57
CA HIS A 21 6.56 -27.29 -17.98
C HIS A 21 8.07 -27.35 -18.26
N TYR A 22 8.83 -27.71 -17.22
CA TYR A 22 10.29 -27.88 -17.29
C TYR A 22 10.71 -29.16 -16.57
N ILE A 23 11.72 -29.85 -17.10
CA ILE A 23 12.33 -30.99 -16.41
C ILE A 23 13.17 -30.46 -15.24
N ILE A 24 13.00 -31.06 -14.06
CA ILE A 24 13.87 -30.85 -12.91
C ILE A 24 15.11 -31.75 -13.07
N PRO A 25 16.33 -31.21 -13.24
CA PRO A 25 17.55 -32.00 -13.30
C PRO A 25 17.74 -32.84 -12.03
N CYS A 26 18.36 -34.01 -12.13
CA CYS A 26 18.60 -34.91 -10.99
C CYS A 26 19.35 -34.19 -9.84
N GLU A 27 20.32 -33.34 -10.19
CA GLU A 27 21.12 -32.55 -9.25
C GLU A 27 20.30 -31.53 -8.44
N LEU A 28 19.18 -31.06 -8.99
CA LEU A 28 18.32 -30.04 -8.36
C LEU A 28 17.05 -30.62 -7.73
N LYS A 29 16.89 -31.95 -7.74
CA LYS A 29 15.64 -32.63 -7.39
C LYS A 29 15.23 -32.41 -5.93
N ASP A 30 16.20 -32.29 -5.03
CA ASP A 30 15.95 -32.08 -3.60
C ASP A 30 15.93 -30.60 -3.21
N ALA A 31 16.51 -29.73 -4.05
CA ALA A 31 16.54 -28.29 -3.83
C ALA A 31 15.26 -27.57 -4.30
N ILE A 32 14.58 -28.12 -5.33
CA ILE A 32 13.41 -27.50 -5.94
C ILE A 32 12.12 -28.05 -5.35
N ASN A 33 11.37 -27.17 -4.70
CA ASN A 33 10.03 -27.39 -4.21
C ASN A 33 9.04 -26.39 -4.84
N THR A 34 7.75 -26.66 -4.66
CA THR A 34 6.69 -25.71 -5.01
C THR A 34 6.90 -24.39 -4.28
N GLY A 35 6.86 -23.28 -5.01
CA GLY A 35 7.09 -21.93 -4.50
C GLY A 35 8.55 -21.45 -4.55
N ASN A 36 9.49 -22.31 -4.97
CA ASN A 36 10.85 -21.86 -5.26
C ASN A 36 10.88 -20.98 -6.50
N ARG A 37 11.80 -20.03 -6.47
CA ARG A 37 12.18 -19.23 -7.63
C ARG A 37 13.33 -19.93 -8.36
N VAL A 38 13.19 -20.02 -9.68
CA VAL A 38 14.09 -20.75 -10.57
C VAL A 38 14.50 -19.88 -11.74
N ILE A 39 15.63 -20.22 -12.34
CA ILE A 39 16.07 -19.67 -13.63
C ILE A 39 15.78 -20.71 -14.70
N VAL A 40 15.01 -20.30 -15.71
CA VAL A 40 14.61 -21.19 -16.80
C VAL A 40 14.87 -20.57 -18.16
N PRO A 41 15.22 -21.38 -19.18
CA PRO A 41 15.32 -20.91 -20.55
C PRO A 41 13.92 -20.66 -21.15
N PHE A 42 13.71 -19.51 -21.78
CA PHE A 42 12.43 -19.11 -22.35
C PHE A 42 12.51 -18.61 -23.79
N GLY A 43 11.49 -18.97 -24.59
CA GLY A 43 11.37 -18.62 -26.01
C GLY A 43 12.34 -19.35 -26.93
N LYS A 44 12.27 -19.02 -28.23
CA LYS A 44 13.14 -19.60 -29.28
C LYS A 44 14.62 -19.23 -29.09
N GLY A 45 14.89 -18.04 -28.56
CA GLY A 45 16.25 -17.56 -28.30
C GLY A 45 16.88 -18.08 -27.00
N ASN A 46 16.22 -19.02 -26.31
CA ASN A 46 16.72 -19.67 -25.09
C ASN A 46 17.23 -18.71 -24.00
N ARG A 47 16.55 -17.57 -23.82
CA ARG A 47 16.99 -16.56 -22.84
C ARG A 47 16.66 -17.05 -21.44
N HIS A 48 17.61 -16.94 -20.53
CA HIS A 48 17.38 -17.25 -19.13
C HIS A 48 16.56 -16.15 -18.47
N VAL A 49 15.46 -16.57 -17.85
CA VAL A 49 14.51 -15.68 -17.19
C VAL A 49 14.14 -16.24 -15.83
N GLU A 50 13.78 -15.34 -14.93
CA GLU A 50 13.23 -15.67 -13.62
C GLU A 50 11.84 -16.31 -13.78
N GLY A 51 11.61 -17.41 -13.08
CA GLY A 51 10.31 -18.07 -12.97
C GLY A 51 10.04 -18.57 -11.55
N TYR A 52 8.80 -18.93 -11.28
CA TYR A 52 8.34 -19.43 -9.99
C TYR A 52 7.66 -20.79 -10.20
N VAL A 53 8.08 -21.79 -9.42
CA VAL A 53 7.49 -23.13 -9.46
C VAL A 53 6.13 -23.09 -8.79
N PHE A 54 5.07 -23.35 -9.54
CA PHE A 54 3.69 -23.35 -9.05
C PHE A 54 3.20 -24.76 -8.70
N ASP A 55 3.75 -25.77 -9.37
CA ASP A 55 3.41 -27.17 -9.11
C ASP A 55 4.57 -28.10 -9.53
N ILE A 56 4.56 -29.31 -9.01
CA ILE A 56 5.47 -30.39 -9.41
C ILE A 56 4.63 -31.60 -9.79
N ILE A 57 4.73 -32.00 -11.06
CA ILE A 57 3.93 -33.08 -11.67
C ILE A 57 4.84 -34.23 -12.14
N GLU A 58 4.26 -35.42 -12.26
CA GLU A 58 4.99 -36.63 -12.69
C GLU A 58 5.01 -36.82 -14.21
N LYS A 59 4.01 -36.31 -14.92
CA LYS A 59 3.88 -36.40 -16.38
C LYS A 59 3.40 -35.07 -16.95
N SER A 60 3.88 -34.77 -18.16
CA SER A 60 3.49 -33.60 -18.96
C SER A 60 2.91 -34.10 -20.27
N GLU A 61 1.90 -33.42 -20.78
CA GLU A 61 1.33 -33.66 -22.12
C GLU A 61 2.26 -33.16 -23.25
N ILE A 62 3.32 -32.43 -22.90
CA ILE A 62 4.31 -31.87 -23.83
C ILE A 62 5.54 -32.77 -23.86
N GLU A 63 5.93 -33.21 -25.06
CA GLU A 63 7.06 -34.13 -25.28
C GLU A 63 8.44 -33.44 -25.19
N GLU A 64 8.59 -32.26 -25.81
CA GLU A 64 9.86 -31.51 -25.80
C GLU A 64 9.94 -30.51 -24.64
N LEU A 65 10.50 -30.95 -23.51
CA LEU A 65 10.70 -30.11 -22.32
C LEU A 65 12.13 -29.61 -22.19
N LYS A 66 12.28 -28.32 -21.91
CA LYS A 66 13.56 -27.75 -21.49
C LYS A 66 13.84 -28.08 -20.02
N LYS A 67 15.10 -28.04 -19.61
CA LYS A 67 15.53 -28.26 -18.22
C LYS A 67 15.58 -26.93 -17.45
N ILE A 68 15.32 -26.97 -16.15
CA ILE A 68 15.60 -25.84 -15.25
C ILE A 68 17.12 -25.64 -15.21
N LYS A 69 17.56 -24.39 -15.33
CA LYS A 69 18.99 -24.05 -15.28
C LYS A 69 19.50 -23.99 -13.85
N ASP A 70 18.76 -23.30 -12.97
CA ASP A 70 19.21 -23.06 -11.61
C ASP A 70 18.04 -22.76 -10.64
N VAL A 71 18.28 -22.89 -9.35
CA VAL A 71 17.38 -22.51 -8.25
C VAL A 71 18.00 -21.36 -7.46
N VAL A 72 17.25 -20.27 -7.30
CA VAL A 72 17.81 -19.03 -6.72
C VAL A 72 17.77 -19.05 -5.20
N ASP A 73 16.68 -19.60 -4.63
CA ASP A 73 16.43 -19.56 -3.19
C ASP A 73 16.39 -20.99 -2.63
N SER A 74 17.12 -21.22 -1.53
CA SER A 74 17.15 -22.51 -0.83
C SER A 74 15.83 -22.86 -0.14
N LYS A 75 14.97 -21.85 0.11
CA LYS A 75 13.62 -22.03 0.66
C LYS A 75 12.58 -21.42 -0.29
N PRO A 76 11.38 -22.02 -0.40
CA PRO A 76 10.29 -21.45 -1.16
C PRO A 76 9.98 -20.00 -0.72
N LEU A 77 9.80 -19.10 -1.69
CA LEU A 77 9.38 -17.73 -1.43
C LEU A 77 7.85 -17.63 -1.28
N LEU A 78 7.11 -18.54 -1.92
CA LEU A 78 5.66 -18.61 -1.88
C LEU A 78 5.22 -19.93 -1.24
N SER A 79 4.31 -19.88 -0.27
CA SER A 79 3.68 -21.10 0.24
C SER A 79 2.66 -21.65 -0.77
N SER A 80 2.25 -22.90 -0.60
CA SER A 80 1.15 -23.49 -1.38
C SER A 80 -0.16 -22.70 -1.25
N SER A 81 -0.44 -22.14 -0.07
CA SER A 81 -1.60 -21.26 0.16
C SER A 81 -1.49 -19.96 -0.65
N MET A 82 -0.31 -19.36 -0.72
CA MET A 82 -0.05 -18.16 -1.53
C MET A 82 -0.15 -18.43 -3.03
N ILE A 83 0.26 -19.61 -3.51
CA ILE A 83 0.07 -20.01 -4.91
C ILE A 83 -1.41 -20.18 -5.25
N ARG A 84 -2.20 -20.83 -4.38
CA ARG A 84 -3.67 -20.94 -4.56
C ARG A 84 -4.32 -19.56 -4.59
N LEU A 85 -3.90 -18.67 -3.69
CA LEU A 85 -4.34 -17.28 -3.67
C LEU A 85 -3.97 -16.55 -4.97
N ALA A 86 -2.76 -16.79 -5.50
CA ALA A 86 -2.30 -16.17 -6.75
C ALA A 86 -3.15 -16.59 -7.95
N LYS A 87 -3.47 -17.89 -8.06
CA LYS A 87 -4.39 -18.43 -9.08
C LYS A 87 -5.77 -17.79 -9.00
N TRP A 88 -6.31 -17.65 -7.79
CA TRP A 88 -7.60 -16.98 -7.59
C TRP A 88 -7.55 -15.49 -7.95
N MET A 89 -6.52 -14.75 -7.52
CA MET A 89 -6.37 -13.32 -7.79
C MET A 89 -6.23 -13.01 -9.28
N LYS A 90 -5.46 -13.83 -10.00
CA LYS A 90 -5.31 -13.74 -11.46
C LYS A 90 -6.69 -13.70 -12.14
N LYS A 91 -7.54 -14.68 -11.82
CA LYS A 91 -8.91 -14.80 -12.36
C LYS A 91 -9.81 -13.67 -11.86
N ARG A 92 -9.79 -13.37 -10.56
CA ARG A 92 -10.66 -12.37 -9.91
C ARG A 92 -10.44 -10.95 -10.43
N TYR A 93 -9.19 -10.58 -10.68
CA TYR A 93 -8.79 -9.21 -11.03
C TYR A 93 -8.27 -9.07 -12.47
N ILE A 94 -8.38 -10.13 -13.28
CA ILE A 94 -8.08 -10.11 -14.72
C ILE A 94 -6.67 -9.53 -14.97
N CYS A 95 -5.72 -10.02 -14.19
CA CYS A 95 -4.33 -9.56 -14.16
C CYS A 95 -3.37 -10.71 -14.53
N THR A 96 -2.06 -10.45 -14.54
CA THR A 96 -1.05 -11.49 -14.77
C THR A 96 -0.58 -12.11 -13.46
N TYR A 97 -0.02 -13.32 -13.50
CA TYR A 97 0.63 -13.89 -12.32
C TYR A 97 1.78 -13.00 -11.84
N SER A 98 2.53 -12.36 -12.75
CA SER A 98 3.59 -11.43 -12.38
C SER A 98 3.08 -10.24 -11.56
N ASP A 99 1.93 -9.67 -11.91
CA ASP A 99 1.30 -8.60 -11.14
C ASP A 99 0.99 -9.05 -9.70
N VAL A 100 0.49 -10.28 -9.56
CA VAL A 100 0.12 -10.84 -8.26
C VAL A 100 1.34 -11.19 -7.41
N ILE A 101 2.34 -11.87 -8.00
CA ILE A 101 3.57 -12.26 -7.28
C ILE A 101 4.32 -11.03 -6.76
N LYS A 102 4.35 -9.93 -7.52
CA LYS A 102 4.93 -8.65 -7.07
C LYS A 102 4.26 -8.06 -5.82
N CYS A 103 3.00 -8.41 -5.57
CA CYS A 103 2.31 -8.02 -4.33
C CYS A 103 2.66 -8.93 -3.14
N MET A 104 3.03 -10.19 -3.42
CA MET A 104 3.35 -11.20 -2.40
C MET A 104 4.81 -11.14 -1.93
N LEU A 105 5.71 -10.67 -2.80
CA LEU A 105 7.13 -10.55 -2.52
C LEU A 105 7.51 -9.10 -2.19
N PRO A 106 8.49 -8.87 -1.30
CA PRO A 106 8.95 -7.53 -1.02
C PRO A 106 9.68 -6.95 -2.25
N PRO A 107 9.58 -5.62 -2.44
CA PRO A 107 10.18 -4.96 -3.59
C PRO A 107 11.71 -5.06 -3.57
N GLY A 108 12.32 -5.24 -4.75
CA GLY A 108 13.79 -5.27 -4.91
C GLY A 108 14.43 -6.67 -4.88
N ILE A 109 13.64 -7.73 -4.66
CA ILE A 109 14.13 -9.13 -4.71
C ILE A 109 14.39 -9.64 -6.13
N SER A 110 13.85 -9.00 -7.17
CA SER A 110 13.96 -9.47 -8.56
C SER A 110 15.41 -9.74 -8.97
N VAL A 111 15.65 -10.90 -9.58
CA VAL A 111 16.97 -11.28 -10.08
C VAL A 111 17.37 -10.39 -11.25
N LYS A 112 18.59 -9.84 -11.19
CA LYS A 112 19.28 -9.26 -12.33
C LYS A 112 20.26 -10.29 -12.87
N SER A 113 20.18 -10.59 -14.16
CA SER A 113 21.20 -11.37 -14.86
C SER A 113 22.28 -10.42 -15.36
N SER A 114 23.51 -10.58 -14.91
CA SER A 114 24.68 -10.01 -15.55
C SER A 114 25.36 -11.09 -16.37
N LYS A 115 25.84 -10.74 -17.56
CA LYS A 115 26.66 -11.65 -18.36
C LYS A 115 28.08 -11.14 -18.29
N THR A 116 29.00 -11.98 -17.87
CA THR A 116 30.42 -11.67 -17.84
C THR A 116 31.11 -12.52 -18.88
N VAL A 117 31.84 -11.87 -19.78
CA VAL A 117 32.72 -12.58 -20.73
C VAL A 117 34.04 -12.81 -20.01
N VAL A 118 34.45 -14.08 -19.94
CA VAL A 118 35.68 -14.53 -19.28
C VAL A 118 36.61 -15.08 -20.34
N LEU A 119 37.85 -14.59 -20.37
CA LEU A 119 38.88 -15.11 -21.25
C LEU A 119 39.40 -16.43 -20.68
N LYS A 120 39.28 -17.52 -21.45
CA LYS A 120 39.78 -18.85 -21.07
C LYS A 120 41.18 -19.09 -21.60
N LYS A 121 41.44 -18.63 -22.82
CA LYS A 121 42.72 -18.79 -23.50
C LYS A 121 43.04 -17.50 -24.24
N TYR A 122 44.26 -17.02 -24.12
CA TYR A 122 44.74 -15.90 -24.91
C TYR A 122 45.25 -16.41 -26.26
N GLU A 123 44.83 -15.78 -27.36
CA GLU A 123 45.16 -16.20 -28.72
C GLU A 123 45.50 -14.98 -29.60
N GLU A 124 46.75 -14.89 -30.03
CA GLU A 124 47.32 -13.68 -30.66
C GLU A 124 46.97 -13.52 -32.15
N ASN A 125 46.51 -14.59 -32.82
CA ASN A 125 46.29 -14.60 -34.28
C ASN A 125 44.85 -14.31 -34.71
N LEU A 126 44.04 -13.69 -33.84
CA LEU A 126 42.63 -13.39 -34.13
C LEU A 126 42.48 -12.04 -34.86
N ARG A 127 41.99 -12.08 -36.12
CA ARG A 127 41.82 -10.88 -36.95
C ARG A 127 40.53 -10.11 -36.65
N GLY A 128 40.58 -8.78 -36.80
CA GLY A 128 39.41 -7.90 -36.75
C GLY A 128 38.83 -7.71 -35.35
N ASN A 129 37.51 -7.67 -35.24
CA ASN A 129 36.82 -7.41 -33.97
C ASN A 129 37.02 -8.55 -32.94
N ASN A 130 37.40 -9.77 -33.37
CA ASN A 130 37.70 -10.89 -32.47
C ASN A 130 38.97 -10.64 -31.65
N GLY A 131 40.05 -10.16 -32.29
CA GLY A 131 41.30 -9.81 -31.60
C GLY A 131 41.11 -8.67 -30.60
N LYS A 132 40.39 -7.62 -31.00
CA LYS A 132 40.04 -6.49 -30.11
C LYS A 132 39.29 -6.92 -28.84
N ILE A 133 38.36 -7.87 -28.97
CA ILE A 133 37.62 -8.40 -27.80
C ILE A 133 38.58 -9.08 -26.82
N VAL A 134 39.51 -9.90 -27.32
CA VAL A 134 40.49 -10.63 -26.51
C VAL A 134 41.50 -9.70 -25.85
N GLU A 135 42.00 -8.68 -26.56
CA GLU A 135 42.90 -7.65 -26.00
C GLU A 135 42.24 -6.84 -24.88
N VAL A 136 40.98 -6.42 -25.07
CA VAL A 136 40.22 -5.69 -24.05
C VAL A 136 39.95 -6.55 -22.82
N LEU A 137 39.65 -7.85 -23.00
CA LEU A 137 39.49 -8.77 -21.87
C LEU A 137 40.81 -8.99 -21.13
N ASN A 138 41.93 -9.14 -21.85
CA ASN A 138 43.25 -9.36 -21.25
C ASN A 138 43.69 -8.14 -20.41
N SER A 139 43.53 -6.93 -20.94
CA SER A 139 43.85 -5.68 -20.23
C SER A 139 42.97 -5.43 -18.99
N CYS A 140 41.78 -6.04 -18.91
CA CYS A 140 40.87 -5.93 -17.77
C CYS A 140 41.01 -7.08 -16.76
N GLY A 141 42.11 -7.85 -16.80
CA GLY A 141 42.34 -8.97 -15.88
C GLY A 141 41.53 -10.23 -16.23
N GLY A 142 41.21 -10.42 -17.51
CA GLY A 142 40.61 -11.65 -18.05
C GLY A 142 39.09 -11.75 -17.94
N LYS A 143 38.38 -10.74 -17.42
CA LYS A 143 36.91 -10.76 -17.34
C LYS A 143 36.29 -9.36 -17.48
N LYS A 144 35.13 -9.25 -18.12
CA LYS A 144 34.37 -7.99 -18.22
C LYS A 144 32.87 -8.20 -18.42
N ASP A 145 32.05 -7.25 -17.97
CA ASP A 145 30.61 -7.24 -18.24
C ASP A 145 30.33 -7.18 -19.75
N TYR A 146 29.34 -7.93 -20.20
CA TYR A 146 28.99 -8.10 -21.61
C TYR A 146 28.48 -6.81 -22.25
N GLU A 147 27.66 -6.01 -21.55
CA GLU A 147 27.13 -4.76 -22.11
C GLU A 147 28.22 -3.68 -22.12
N GLU A 148 29.05 -3.60 -21.08
CA GLU A 148 30.23 -2.72 -21.10
C GLU A 148 31.20 -3.08 -22.23
N LEU A 149 31.49 -4.37 -22.41
CA LEU A 149 32.35 -4.86 -23.50
C LEU A 149 31.74 -4.57 -24.87
N ARG A 150 30.40 -4.66 -24.99
CA ARG A 150 29.68 -4.32 -26.21
C ARG A 150 29.74 -2.83 -26.54
N GLU A 151 29.63 -1.97 -25.53
CA GLU A 151 29.78 -0.52 -25.68
C GLU A 151 31.21 -0.14 -26.10
N ILE A 152 32.22 -0.76 -25.50
CA ILE A 152 33.64 -0.52 -25.84
C ILE A 152 33.95 -0.95 -27.27
N ILE A 153 33.50 -2.13 -27.69
CA ILE A 153 33.78 -2.67 -29.03
C ILE A 153 32.89 -2.00 -30.09
N ASN A 154 31.73 -1.48 -29.70
CA ASN A 154 30.77 -0.74 -30.52
C ASN A 154 30.55 -1.33 -31.92
N SER A 155 30.25 -2.63 -31.98
CA SER A 155 30.15 -3.36 -33.25
C SER A 155 28.79 -4.02 -33.44
N ARG A 156 28.23 -3.89 -34.65
CA ARG A 156 26.97 -4.56 -35.03
C ARG A 156 27.11 -6.09 -35.09
N THR A 157 28.33 -6.63 -35.24
CA THR A 157 28.61 -8.07 -35.28
C THR A 157 29.09 -8.64 -33.95
N PHE A 158 29.08 -7.85 -32.86
CA PHE A 158 29.58 -8.24 -31.54
C PHE A 158 29.06 -9.58 -31.05
N THR A 159 27.74 -9.82 -31.13
CA THR A 159 27.13 -11.08 -30.68
C THR A 159 27.61 -12.29 -31.50
N LYS A 160 27.87 -12.12 -32.80
CA LYS A 160 28.38 -13.18 -33.67
C LYS A 160 29.85 -13.49 -33.36
N ASN A 161 30.63 -12.45 -33.05
CA ASN A 161 32.04 -12.56 -32.69
C ASN A 161 32.23 -13.28 -31.36
N ILE A 162 31.45 -12.93 -30.33
CA ILE A 162 31.46 -13.64 -29.04
C ILE A 162 31.09 -15.11 -29.24
N LYS A 163 30.05 -15.42 -30.04
CA LYS A 163 29.65 -16.80 -30.30
C LYS A 163 30.77 -17.60 -31.00
N ASN A 164 31.43 -17.00 -32.00
CA ASN A 164 32.57 -17.61 -32.69
C ASN A 164 33.75 -17.86 -31.72
N LEU A 165 34.07 -16.89 -30.87
CA LEU A 165 35.12 -17.03 -29.85
C LEU A 165 34.78 -18.08 -28.77
N GLN A 166 33.49 -18.29 -28.48
CA GLN A 166 33.04 -19.39 -27.62
C GLN A 166 33.18 -20.75 -28.31
N GLU A 167 32.82 -20.85 -29.59
CA GLU A 167 32.99 -22.08 -30.40
C GLU A 167 34.48 -22.46 -30.54
N LEU A 168 35.38 -21.48 -30.58
CA LEU A 168 36.84 -21.67 -30.57
C LEU A 168 37.42 -21.92 -29.16
N GLY A 169 36.63 -21.82 -28.09
CA GLY A 169 37.08 -22.02 -26.70
C GLY A 169 37.96 -20.90 -26.14
N VAL A 170 38.05 -19.76 -26.80
CA VAL A 170 38.89 -18.60 -26.42
C VAL A 170 38.25 -17.83 -25.27
N VAL A 171 36.94 -17.62 -25.36
CA VAL A 171 36.15 -16.93 -24.33
C VAL A 171 35.01 -17.82 -23.87
N ASP A 172 34.59 -17.62 -22.64
CA ASP A 172 33.37 -18.18 -22.10
C ASP A 172 32.44 -17.05 -21.64
N VAL A 173 31.13 -17.27 -21.68
CA VAL A 173 30.15 -16.29 -21.22
C VAL A 173 29.46 -16.86 -19.99
N VAL A 174 29.93 -16.43 -18.84
CA VAL A 174 29.36 -16.79 -17.56
C VAL A 174 28.18 -15.86 -17.28
N GLU A 175 27.03 -16.42 -16.96
CA GLU A 175 25.89 -15.64 -16.50
C GLU A 175 25.79 -15.74 -14.99
N GLU A 176 25.88 -14.61 -14.30
CA GLU A 176 25.68 -14.52 -12.86
C GLU A 176 24.31 -13.89 -12.56
N PHE A 177 23.68 -14.38 -11.50
CA PHE A 177 22.36 -13.94 -11.07
C PHE A 177 22.49 -13.27 -9.70
N THR A 178 22.23 -11.96 -9.63
CA THR A 178 22.30 -11.19 -8.39
C THR A 178 20.93 -10.64 -8.00
N THR A 179 20.66 -10.51 -6.70
CA THR A 179 19.45 -9.89 -6.16
C THR A 179 19.70 -8.44 -5.78
N GLY A 180 18.71 -7.57 -6.02
CA GLY A 180 18.85 -6.11 -5.79
C GLY A 180 18.82 -5.67 -4.32
N VAL A 181 18.35 -6.52 -3.41
CA VAL A 181 18.33 -6.28 -1.96
C VAL A 181 18.87 -7.50 -1.26
N ASN A 182 20.00 -7.33 -0.57
CA ASN A 182 20.66 -8.39 0.19
C ASN A 182 20.61 -8.10 1.69
N LYS A 183 20.93 -9.12 2.47
CA LYS A 183 21.25 -8.98 3.89
C LYS A 183 22.33 -7.90 4.04
N LYS A 184 22.13 -6.96 4.96
CA LYS A 184 23.17 -5.98 5.30
C LYS A 184 24.06 -6.62 6.36
N TYR A 185 25.35 -6.67 6.11
CA TYR A 185 26.33 -7.09 7.10
C TYR A 185 27.12 -5.87 7.56
N TYR A 186 27.53 -5.87 8.82
CA TYR A 186 28.64 -5.04 9.27
C TYR A 186 29.83 -5.94 9.55
N LYS A 187 31.02 -5.37 9.38
CA LYS A 187 32.27 -6.03 9.72
C LYS A 187 32.45 -5.89 11.23
N ALA A 188 32.51 -7.01 11.95
CA ALA A 188 32.79 -7.02 13.38
C ALA A 188 34.19 -7.60 13.61
N ALA A 189 34.98 -6.94 14.45
CA ALA A 189 36.24 -7.49 14.91
C ALA A 189 36.00 -8.39 16.13
N PHE A 190 36.73 -9.49 16.22
CA PHE A 190 36.79 -10.37 17.39
C PHE A 190 38.23 -10.85 17.61
N ILE A 191 38.55 -11.22 18.85
CA ILE A 191 39.86 -11.72 19.23
C ILE A 191 40.04 -13.18 18.78
N ILE A 192 41.19 -13.50 18.18
CA ILE A 192 41.55 -14.88 17.79
C ILE A 192 42.45 -15.52 18.85
N LYS A 193 43.34 -14.72 19.44
CA LYS A 193 44.37 -15.17 20.38
C LYS A 193 43.78 -15.31 21.79
N PRO A 194 44.20 -16.29 22.62
CA PRO A 194 43.73 -16.41 23.98
C PRO A 194 43.85 -15.09 24.75
N VAL A 195 42.81 -14.75 25.53
CA VAL A 195 42.73 -13.47 26.25
C VAL A 195 43.90 -13.34 27.24
N GLU A 196 44.27 -14.45 27.87
CA GLU A 196 45.38 -14.54 28.83
C GLU A 196 46.71 -14.14 28.17
N GLU A 197 47.01 -14.66 26.98
CA GLU A 197 48.23 -14.29 26.23
C GLU A 197 48.23 -12.83 25.80
N ILE A 198 47.06 -12.26 25.49
CA ILE A 198 46.96 -10.83 25.11
C ILE A 198 47.24 -9.94 26.32
N ILE A 199 46.73 -10.31 27.50
CA ILE A 199 46.97 -9.57 28.74
C ILE A 199 48.45 -9.63 29.11
N GLU A 200 49.06 -10.81 29.05
CA GLU A 200 50.50 -10.98 29.30
C GLU A 200 51.36 -10.14 28.34
N GLU A 201 51.03 -10.09 27.04
CA GLU A 201 51.77 -9.27 26.06
C GLU A 201 51.56 -7.75 26.23
N ILE A 202 50.42 -7.34 26.80
CA ILE A 202 50.17 -5.94 27.18
C ILE A 202 51.02 -5.59 28.42
N GLU A 203 51.02 -6.44 29.44
CA GLU A 203 51.78 -6.25 30.69
C GLU A 203 53.30 -6.33 30.46
N ALA A 204 53.75 -7.23 29.57
CA ALA A 204 55.14 -7.35 29.12
C ALA A 204 55.59 -6.22 28.18
N ASN A 205 54.70 -5.26 27.87
CA ASN A 205 55.00 -4.07 27.07
C ASN A 205 55.40 -4.38 25.61
N GLU A 206 54.97 -5.53 25.09
CA GLU A 206 55.24 -5.95 23.71
C GLU A 206 54.36 -5.19 22.70
N ILE A 207 53.14 -4.83 23.10
CA ILE A 207 52.23 -3.98 22.32
C ILE A 207 52.42 -2.51 22.68
N LYS A 208 53.43 -1.87 22.10
CA LYS A 208 53.78 -0.46 22.42
C LYS A 208 52.76 0.61 22.02
N SER A 209 51.73 0.27 21.24
CA SER A 209 50.76 1.24 20.72
C SER A 209 49.52 1.31 21.60
N ILE A 210 49.33 2.43 22.30
CA ILE A 210 48.17 2.70 23.17
C ILE A 210 46.84 2.53 22.42
N LYS A 211 46.79 2.88 21.13
CA LYS A 211 45.60 2.70 20.29
C LYS A 211 45.30 1.23 19.97
N GLN A 212 46.33 0.38 19.93
CA GLN A 212 46.17 -1.07 19.74
C GLN A 212 45.70 -1.73 21.04
N ILE A 213 46.30 -1.36 22.17
CA ILE A 213 45.91 -1.84 23.51
C ILE A 213 44.42 -1.56 23.78
N ARG A 214 43.97 -0.31 23.61
CA ARG A 214 42.56 0.07 23.84
C ARG A 214 41.56 -0.70 22.98
N VAL A 215 41.94 -1.04 21.74
CA VAL A 215 41.09 -1.84 20.86
C VAL A 215 40.99 -3.29 21.37
N LEU A 216 42.11 -3.85 21.86
CA LEU A 216 42.13 -5.19 22.43
C LEU A 216 41.37 -5.24 23.76
N GLU A 217 41.58 -4.30 24.67
CA GLU A 217 40.81 -4.19 25.94
C GLU A 217 39.30 -4.15 25.70
N MET A 218 38.85 -3.31 24.77
CA MET A 218 37.42 -3.21 24.42
C MET A 218 36.88 -4.54 23.87
N LEU A 219 37.69 -5.29 23.10
CA LEU A 219 37.34 -6.61 22.56
C LEU A 219 37.50 -7.76 23.57
N ILE A 220 38.26 -7.60 24.65
CA ILE A 220 38.34 -8.58 25.75
C ILE A 220 37.03 -8.58 26.53
N GLU A 221 36.43 -7.39 26.73
CA GLU A 221 35.16 -7.23 27.43
C GLU A 221 33.92 -7.65 26.61
N ASN A 222 34.07 -7.88 25.30
CA ASN A 222 32.96 -8.13 24.37
C ASN A 222 33.32 -9.22 23.36
N GLU A 223 32.47 -10.24 23.16
CA GLU A 223 32.72 -11.32 22.19
C GLU A 223 33.06 -10.84 20.76
N TYR A 224 32.52 -9.69 20.35
CA TYR A 224 32.82 -9.02 19.08
C TYR A 224 32.22 -7.61 19.06
N ILE A 225 32.81 -6.69 18.28
CA ILE A 225 32.31 -5.30 18.15
C ILE A 225 32.40 -4.84 16.70
N SER A 226 31.47 -4.00 16.25
CA SER A 226 31.50 -3.43 14.90
C SER A 226 32.75 -2.58 14.68
N THR A 227 33.40 -2.72 13.52
CA THR A 227 34.58 -1.92 13.20
C THR A 227 34.26 -0.43 13.19
N SER A 228 33.03 -0.06 12.81
CA SER A 228 32.55 1.33 12.87
C SER A 228 32.44 1.86 14.29
N ASP A 229 31.96 1.05 15.24
CA ASP A 229 31.83 1.46 16.64
C ASP A 229 33.19 1.54 17.32
N ILE A 230 34.09 0.59 17.07
CA ILE A 230 35.48 0.65 17.56
C ILE A 230 36.16 1.96 17.08
N MET A 231 36.03 2.26 15.79
CA MET A 231 36.60 3.49 15.22
C MET A 231 35.96 4.76 15.81
N ARG A 232 34.64 4.75 16.08
CA ARG A 232 33.91 5.89 16.64
C ARG A 232 34.20 6.12 18.12
N PHE A 233 34.12 5.06 18.94
CA PHE A 233 34.30 5.15 20.39
C PHE A 233 35.75 5.35 20.80
N LEU A 234 36.70 4.74 20.09
CA LEU A 234 38.13 4.86 20.41
C LEU A 234 38.88 5.90 19.57
N GLY A 235 38.23 6.50 18.57
CA GLY A 235 38.85 7.50 17.68
C GLY A 235 40.00 6.93 16.83
N VAL A 236 39.95 5.63 16.50
CA VAL A 236 41.00 4.93 15.75
C VAL A 236 40.66 4.82 14.26
N SER A 237 41.68 4.79 13.41
CA SER A 237 41.54 4.58 11.96
C SER A 237 41.51 3.10 11.60
N SER A 238 40.98 2.77 10.41
CA SER A 238 40.95 1.39 9.89
C SER A 238 42.33 0.75 9.76
N SER A 239 43.40 1.56 9.63
CA SER A 239 44.80 1.09 9.63
C SER A 239 45.21 0.43 10.94
N VAL A 240 44.70 0.87 12.10
CA VAL A 240 45.01 0.26 13.41
C VAL A 240 44.42 -1.14 13.49
N LEU A 241 43.17 -1.31 13.06
CA LEU A 241 42.50 -2.61 12.99
C LEU A 241 43.19 -3.56 12.00
N ASN A 242 43.61 -3.05 10.84
CA ASN A 242 44.37 -3.85 9.87
C ASN A 242 45.76 -4.27 10.39
N ALA A 243 46.42 -3.43 11.20
CA ALA A 243 47.69 -3.78 11.83
C ALA A 243 47.51 -4.87 12.88
N LEU A 244 46.46 -4.79 13.72
CA LEU A 244 46.12 -5.85 14.68
C LEU A 244 45.77 -7.17 13.98
N LYS A 245 45.02 -7.12 12.86
CA LYS A 245 44.75 -8.30 12.05
C LYS A 245 46.01 -8.90 11.45
N LYS A 246 46.91 -8.07 10.88
CA LYS A 246 48.18 -8.56 10.30
C LYS A 246 49.10 -9.20 11.35
N LYS A 247 49.05 -8.70 12.58
CA LYS A 247 49.77 -9.27 13.73
C LYS A 247 49.08 -10.49 14.35
N GLY A 248 47.90 -10.88 13.86
CA GLY A 248 47.20 -12.09 14.30
C GLY A 248 46.33 -11.94 15.56
N TYR A 249 46.15 -10.74 16.10
CA TYR A 249 45.37 -10.54 17.33
C TYR A 249 43.85 -10.60 17.11
N ILE A 250 43.38 -10.11 15.95
CA ILE A 250 41.95 -10.02 15.65
C ILE A 250 41.64 -10.57 14.25
N ASP A 251 40.44 -11.12 14.06
CA ASP A 251 39.86 -11.30 12.72
C ASP A 251 38.55 -10.54 12.59
N TYR A 252 38.02 -10.55 11.38
CA TYR A 252 36.72 -10.00 11.07
C TYR A 252 35.72 -11.10 10.76
N LYS A 253 34.55 -11.02 11.37
CA LYS A 253 33.37 -11.76 10.93
C LYS A 253 32.32 -10.80 10.42
N GLU A 254 31.54 -11.26 9.44
CA GLU A 254 30.38 -10.52 8.94
C GLU A 254 29.18 -10.82 9.82
N ILE A 255 28.62 -9.79 10.45
CA ILE A 255 27.44 -9.92 11.31
C ILE A 255 26.25 -9.28 10.64
N GLU A 256 25.16 -10.03 10.54
CA GLU A 256 23.93 -9.58 9.90
C GLU A 256 23.31 -8.44 10.73
N VAL A 257 23.23 -7.23 10.14
CA VAL A 257 22.45 -6.11 10.69
C VAL A 257 20.97 -6.40 10.43
N LYS A 258 20.18 -6.60 11.48
CA LYS A 258 18.73 -6.53 11.37
C LYS A 258 18.32 -5.05 11.41
N ARG A 259 17.69 -4.55 10.36
CA ARG A 259 17.11 -3.19 10.37
C ARG A 259 15.73 -3.28 11.02
N ASP A 260 15.65 -3.19 12.35
CA ASP A 260 14.38 -3.02 13.04
C ASP A 260 14.04 -1.51 13.11
N PRO A 261 12.95 -1.05 12.46
CA PRO A 261 12.52 0.35 12.52
C PRO A 261 12.24 0.88 13.94
N HIS A 262 12.09 -0.01 14.92
CA HIS A 262 11.68 0.33 16.28
C HIS A 262 12.69 -0.08 17.37
N GLU A 263 13.92 -0.47 17.01
CA GLU A 263 14.94 -0.96 17.95
C GLU A 263 15.23 0.02 19.10
N ASN A 264 15.21 1.34 18.82
CA ASN A 264 15.49 2.39 19.81
C ASN A 264 14.22 2.92 20.53
N THR A 265 13.07 2.27 20.38
CA THR A 265 11.81 2.72 20.99
C THR A 265 11.44 1.79 22.15
N VAL A 266 11.43 2.31 23.37
CA VAL A 266 10.92 1.56 24.53
C VAL A 266 9.39 1.65 24.52
N PHE A 267 8.73 0.49 24.53
CA PHE A 267 7.28 0.39 24.63
C PHE A 267 6.89 -0.08 26.03
N GLU A 268 5.99 0.65 26.69
CA GLU A 268 5.43 0.20 27.97
C GLU A 268 4.59 -1.07 27.78
N LYS A 269 4.82 -2.06 28.65
CA LYS A 269 4.09 -3.32 28.60
C LYS A 269 2.66 -3.12 29.10
N THR A 270 1.69 -3.62 28.35
CA THR A 270 0.25 -3.51 28.69
C THR A 270 -0.39 -4.88 28.93
N PHE A 271 -1.48 -4.90 29.72
CA PHE A 271 -2.19 -6.12 30.15
C PHE A 271 -3.66 -6.10 29.72
N PRO A 272 -4.33 -7.27 29.63
CA PRO A 272 -5.74 -7.33 29.25
C PRO A 272 -6.60 -6.47 30.17
N LEU A 273 -7.47 -5.66 29.60
CA LEU A 273 -8.46 -4.91 30.38
C LEU A 273 -9.67 -5.81 30.67
N GLU A 274 -10.37 -5.53 31.78
CA GLU A 274 -11.64 -6.18 32.06
C GLU A 274 -12.67 -5.80 30.99
N PRO A 275 -13.26 -6.78 30.29
CA PRO A 275 -14.19 -6.50 29.22
C PRO A 275 -15.56 -6.07 29.77
N THR A 276 -16.21 -5.14 29.08
CA THR A 276 -17.63 -4.85 29.32
C THR A 276 -18.49 -6.07 28.98
N ARG A 277 -19.76 -6.11 29.41
CA ARG A 277 -20.69 -7.22 29.09
C ARG A 277 -20.81 -7.47 27.59
N GLU A 278 -20.86 -6.41 26.77
CA GLU A 278 -20.93 -6.53 25.31
C GLU A 278 -19.61 -7.08 24.74
N GLN A 279 -18.45 -6.59 25.22
CA GLN A 279 -17.14 -7.09 24.80
C GLN A 279 -16.93 -8.55 25.19
N ALA A 280 -17.35 -8.94 26.40
CA ALA A 280 -17.26 -10.32 26.89
C ALA A 280 -18.05 -11.29 26.02
N ALA A 281 -19.28 -10.93 25.64
CA ALA A 281 -20.12 -11.74 24.75
C ALA A 281 -19.47 -11.92 23.36
N VAL A 282 -18.93 -10.84 22.78
CA VAL A 282 -18.20 -10.89 21.51
C VAL A 282 -16.97 -11.78 21.61
N LEU A 283 -16.19 -11.63 22.68
CA LEU A 283 -14.98 -12.40 22.93
C LEU A 283 -15.31 -13.89 23.10
N GLU A 284 -16.30 -14.23 23.92
CA GLU A 284 -16.69 -15.63 24.16
C GLU A 284 -17.14 -16.30 22.86
N ARG A 285 -18.03 -15.64 22.11
CA ARG A 285 -18.55 -16.17 20.85
C ARG A 285 -17.45 -16.34 19.80
N THR A 286 -16.58 -15.33 19.64
CA THR A 286 -15.50 -15.39 18.67
C THR A 286 -14.43 -16.42 19.06
N LYS A 287 -14.11 -16.55 20.35
CA LYS A 287 -13.19 -17.60 20.84
C LYS A 287 -13.73 -19.00 20.52
N LYS A 288 -15.02 -19.25 20.74
CA LYS A 288 -15.69 -20.52 20.34
C LYS A 288 -15.56 -20.78 18.84
N ILE A 289 -15.82 -19.77 18.01
CA ILE A 289 -15.65 -19.86 16.54
C ILE A 289 -14.20 -20.19 16.17
N MET A 290 -13.22 -19.57 16.83
CA MET A 290 -11.80 -19.89 16.61
C MET A 290 -11.44 -21.31 17.06
N ASP A 291 -12.14 -21.88 18.04
CA ASP A 291 -11.98 -23.26 18.51
C ASP A 291 -12.48 -24.29 17.50
N GLU A 292 -13.46 -23.96 16.65
CA GLU A 292 -13.94 -24.85 15.57
C GLU A 292 -12.90 -25.15 14.50
N GLY A 293 -11.88 -24.29 14.34
CA GLY A 293 -10.81 -24.48 13.35
C GLY A 293 -11.28 -24.43 11.89
N LYS A 294 -12.41 -23.77 11.62
CA LYS A 294 -12.99 -23.60 10.27
C LYS A 294 -13.02 -22.13 9.87
N PHE A 295 -13.09 -21.88 8.56
CA PHE A 295 -13.30 -20.53 8.07
C PHE A 295 -14.64 -19.96 8.56
N LYS A 296 -14.56 -18.79 9.21
CA LYS A 296 -15.71 -17.96 9.56
C LYS A 296 -15.39 -16.49 9.31
N GLU A 297 -16.41 -15.75 8.91
CA GLU A 297 -16.32 -14.31 8.67
C GLU A 297 -17.32 -13.60 9.59
N ILE A 298 -16.84 -12.59 10.29
CA ILE A 298 -17.56 -11.89 11.36
C ILE A 298 -17.48 -10.39 11.07
N LEU A 299 -18.59 -9.68 11.27
CA LEU A 299 -18.65 -8.23 11.35
C LEU A 299 -18.86 -7.81 12.81
N LEU A 300 -17.88 -7.13 13.39
CA LEU A 300 -17.98 -6.43 14.66
C LEU A 300 -18.42 -4.99 14.44
N HIS A 301 -19.72 -4.76 14.54
CA HIS A 301 -20.34 -3.45 14.47
C HIS A 301 -20.32 -2.79 15.85
N GLY A 302 -19.29 -1.98 16.12
CA GLY A 302 -19.11 -1.34 17.42
C GLY A 302 -19.00 0.17 17.29
N VAL A 303 -19.83 0.93 18.03
CA VAL A 303 -19.80 2.40 18.00
C VAL A 303 -18.40 2.95 18.34
N THR A 304 -18.11 4.17 17.92
CA THR A 304 -16.82 4.81 18.23
C THR A 304 -16.62 4.90 19.75
N GLY A 305 -15.51 4.33 20.26
CA GLY A 305 -15.25 4.28 21.70
C GLY A 305 -15.80 3.03 22.43
N SER A 306 -16.39 2.07 21.71
CA SER A 306 -16.84 0.77 22.28
C SER A 306 -15.71 -0.19 22.69
N GLY A 307 -14.44 0.15 22.42
CA GLY A 307 -13.29 -0.70 22.77
C GLY A 307 -12.99 -1.84 21.80
N LYS A 308 -13.37 -1.73 20.51
CA LYS A 308 -13.03 -2.71 19.45
C LYS A 308 -11.56 -3.14 19.47
N THR A 309 -10.63 -2.20 19.65
CA THR A 309 -9.20 -2.50 19.69
C THR A 309 -8.83 -3.45 20.83
N GLU A 310 -9.44 -3.32 22.01
CA GLU A 310 -9.16 -4.24 23.13
C GLU A 310 -9.67 -5.66 22.81
N VAL A 311 -10.86 -5.75 22.19
CA VAL A 311 -11.39 -7.04 21.68
C VAL A 311 -10.39 -7.66 20.70
N TYR A 312 -9.83 -6.88 19.77
CA TYR A 312 -8.83 -7.37 18.83
C TYR A 312 -7.59 -7.93 19.55
N LEU A 313 -7.04 -7.18 20.52
CA LEU A 313 -5.84 -7.60 21.27
C LEU A 313 -6.08 -8.92 22.00
N GLN A 314 -7.24 -9.10 22.64
CA GLN A 314 -7.56 -10.35 23.34
C GLN A 314 -7.80 -11.53 22.39
N LEU A 315 -8.41 -11.30 21.22
CA LEU A 315 -8.57 -12.34 20.20
C LEU A 315 -7.24 -12.75 19.58
N ILE A 316 -6.34 -11.78 19.36
CA ILE A 316 -4.98 -12.07 18.90
C ILE A 316 -4.24 -12.88 19.95
N GLN A 317 -4.35 -12.55 21.24
CA GLN A 317 -3.73 -13.35 22.31
C GLN A 317 -4.20 -14.82 22.23
N LYS A 318 -5.51 -15.08 22.15
CA LYS A 318 -6.04 -16.45 21.97
C LYS A 318 -5.51 -17.14 20.70
N CYS A 319 -5.28 -16.39 19.62
CA CYS A 319 -4.67 -16.90 18.39
C CYS A 319 -3.23 -17.36 18.64
N ILE A 320 -2.44 -16.55 19.35
CA ILE A 320 -1.05 -16.83 19.72
C ILE A 320 -0.98 -18.04 20.67
N ASP A 321 -1.87 -18.10 21.66
CA ASP A 321 -1.93 -19.20 22.64
C ASP A 321 -2.18 -20.57 21.96
N LYS A 322 -2.77 -20.56 20.76
CA LYS A 322 -2.95 -21.75 19.90
C LYS A 322 -1.78 -22.05 18.97
N GLY A 323 -0.67 -21.33 19.10
CA GLY A 323 0.47 -21.42 18.19
C GLY A 323 0.20 -20.89 16.77
N LYS A 324 -0.86 -20.10 16.58
CA LYS A 324 -1.21 -19.47 15.30
C LYS A 324 -0.70 -18.03 15.23
N GLN A 325 -0.70 -17.47 14.02
CA GLN A 325 -0.29 -16.10 13.73
C GLN A 325 -1.51 -15.26 13.31
N ALA A 326 -1.47 -13.95 13.61
CA ALA A 326 -2.53 -13.02 13.27
C ALA A 326 -2.03 -11.91 12.33
N ILE A 327 -2.91 -11.43 11.44
CA ILE A 327 -2.68 -10.25 10.62
C ILE A 327 -3.73 -9.19 10.97
N VAL A 328 -3.28 -7.97 11.23
CA VAL A 328 -4.14 -6.82 11.48
C VAL A 328 -3.92 -5.82 10.37
N LEU A 329 -4.95 -5.64 9.55
CA LEU A 329 -5.01 -4.61 8.52
C LEU A 329 -5.61 -3.36 9.13
N VAL A 330 -4.89 -2.26 8.98
CA VAL A 330 -5.33 -0.93 9.41
C VAL A 330 -5.22 0.02 8.21
N PRO A 331 -6.03 1.09 8.13
CA PRO A 331 -5.85 2.09 7.09
C PRO A 331 -4.43 2.66 7.12
N GLU A 332 -3.84 2.92 5.95
CA GLU A 332 -2.45 3.41 5.86
C GLU A 332 -2.22 4.72 6.63
N ILE A 333 -3.25 5.56 6.69
CA ILE A 333 -3.28 6.82 7.45
C ILE A 333 -3.47 6.63 8.96
N SER A 334 -3.99 5.48 9.38
CA SER A 334 -4.27 5.13 10.77
C SER A 334 -3.15 4.30 11.43
N LEU A 335 -2.16 3.83 10.66
CA LEU A 335 -0.97 3.17 11.19
C LEU A 335 -0.04 4.20 11.87
N THR A 336 -0.54 4.78 12.95
CA THR A 336 0.15 5.78 13.75
C THR A 336 1.12 5.08 14.70
N PRO A 337 2.19 5.75 15.16
CA PRO A 337 3.04 5.20 16.21
C PRO A 337 2.26 4.79 17.46
N GLN A 338 1.18 5.50 17.79
CA GLN A 338 0.29 5.14 18.91
C GLN A 338 -0.37 3.78 18.69
N MET A 339 -0.88 3.51 17.47
CA MET A 339 -1.46 2.21 17.15
C MET A 339 -0.40 1.10 17.21
N VAL A 340 0.78 1.34 16.61
CA VAL A 340 1.91 0.40 16.68
C VAL A 340 2.34 0.15 18.13
N ALA A 341 2.43 1.19 18.94
CA ALA A 341 2.80 1.12 20.35
C ALA A 341 1.80 0.29 21.17
N ARG A 342 0.51 0.31 20.84
CA ARG A 342 -0.48 -0.58 21.50
C ARG A 342 -0.20 -2.05 21.23
N PHE A 343 0.09 -2.42 19.98
CA PHE A 343 0.42 -3.81 19.64
C PHE A 343 1.78 -4.22 20.19
N LYS A 344 2.81 -3.39 20.04
CA LYS A 344 4.16 -3.62 20.60
C LYS A 344 4.15 -3.66 22.12
N GLY A 345 3.39 -2.82 22.79
CA GLY A 345 3.22 -2.85 24.25
C GLY A 345 2.54 -4.13 24.72
N ARG A 346 1.67 -4.73 23.91
CA ARG A 346 0.97 -5.98 24.27
C ARG A 346 1.77 -7.25 23.96
N PHE A 347 2.42 -7.31 22.79
CA PHE A 347 3.07 -8.52 22.29
C PHE A 347 4.60 -8.39 22.12
N GLY A 348 5.18 -7.24 22.48
CA GLY A 348 6.63 -7.01 22.45
C GLY A 348 7.25 -7.25 21.08
N ASN A 349 8.29 -8.08 21.07
CA ASN A 349 9.07 -8.39 19.86
C ASN A 349 8.35 -9.32 18.88
N ASP A 350 7.20 -9.90 19.25
CA ASP A 350 6.40 -10.77 18.38
C ASP A 350 5.55 -10.00 17.35
N VAL A 351 5.70 -8.68 17.24
CA VAL A 351 4.99 -7.83 16.28
C VAL A 351 5.91 -7.35 15.16
N ALA A 352 5.54 -7.61 13.91
CA ALA A 352 6.12 -7.00 12.72
C ALA A 352 5.20 -5.93 12.14
N VAL A 353 5.78 -4.86 11.60
CA VAL A 353 5.05 -3.72 11.05
C VAL A 353 5.33 -3.57 9.56
N LEU A 354 4.30 -3.52 8.72
CA LEU A 354 4.42 -3.44 7.25
C LEU A 354 3.66 -2.25 6.66
N HIS A 355 4.37 -1.27 6.10
CA HIS A 355 3.78 -0.14 5.36
C HIS A 355 4.70 0.45 4.28
N SER A 356 4.11 1.31 3.43
CA SER A 356 4.75 1.96 2.28
C SER A 356 5.84 2.99 2.63
N ARG A 357 5.92 3.44 3.89
CA ARG A 357 6.94 4.41 4.34
C ARG A 357 8.25 3.75 4.80
N LEU A 358 8.26 2.42 4.96
CA LEU A 358 9.49 1.66 5.20
C LEU A 358 10.35 1.64 3.94
N SER A 359 11.67 1.70 4.13
CA SER A 359 12.66 1.49 3.08
C SER A 359 12.58 0.07 2.51
N LEU A 360 13.14 -0.13 1.31
CA LEU A 360 13.17 -1.45 0.67
C LEU A 360 13.87 -2.49 1.57
N GLY A 361 14.94 -2.09 2.26
CA GLY A 361 15.69 -2.93 3.19
C GLY A 361 14.90 -3.31 4.44
N GLU A 362 14.24 -2.35 5.09
CA GLU A 362 13.41 -2.62 6.27
C GLU A 362 12.24 -3.56 5.92
N ARG A 363 11.57 -3.35 4.77
CA ARG A 363 10.49 -4.26 4.34
C ARG A 363 10.97 -5.66 4.06
N TYR A 364 12.15 -5.80 3.44
CA TYR A 364 12.76 -7.09 3.18
C TYR A 364 13.07 -7.82 4.50
N ASP A 365 13.64 -7.12 5.48
CA ASP A 365 13.95 -7.69 6.78
C ASP A 365 12.67 -8.10 7.52
N GLN A 366 11.65 -7.23 7.63
CA GLN A 366 10.36 -7.57 8.24
C GLN A 366 9.70 -8.77 7.55
N TRP A 367 9.67 -8.79 6.21
CA TRP A 367 9.12 -9.91 5.44
C TRP A 367 9.85 -11.24 5.75
N ARG A 368 11.17 -11.22 5.87
CA ARG A 368 11.96 -12.40 6.23
C ARG A 368 11.66 -12.91 7.62
N VAL A 369 11.62 -12.02 8.62
CA VAL A 369 11.39 -12.42 10.02
C VAL A 369 9.97 -13.00 10.19
N ILE A 370 8.99 -12.49 9.42
CA ILE A 370 7.63 -13.06 9.33
C ILE A 370 7.67 -14.46 8.70
N ARG A 371 8.30 -14.60 7.53
CA ARG A 371 8.41 -15.88 6.79
C ARG A 371 9.10 -16.96 7.62
N ASP A 372 10.16 -16.59 8.32
CA ASP A 372 10.93 -17.50 9.16
C ASP A 372 10.18 -17.88 10.47
N GLY A 373 8.94 -17.39 10.67
CA GLY A 373 8.06 -17.80 11.77
C GLY A 373 8.38 -17.17 13.12
N LYS A 374 9.27 -16.18 13.16
CA LYS A 374 9.76 -15.53 14.39
C LYS A 374 8.81 -14.46 14.95
N ILE A 375 7.72 -14.15 14.23
CA ILE A 375 6.74 -13.12 14.55
C ILE A 375 5.38 -13.78 14.69
N LYS A 376 4.57 -13.37 15.67
CA LYS A 376 3.22 -13.89 15.86
C LYS A 376 2.13 -12.96 15.35
N VAL A 377 2.40 -11.66 15.30
CA VAL A 377 1.43 -10.64 14.89
C VAL A 377 2.02 -9.76 13.80
N VAL A 378 1.30 -9.61 12.69
CA VAL A 378 1.67 -8.67 11.63
C VAL A 378 0.66 -7.53 11.62
N VAL A 379 1.14 -6.30 11.79
CA VAL A 379 0.30 -5.10 11.71
C VAL A 379 0.71 -4.31 10.48
N GLY A 380 -0.24 -3.88 9.66
CA GLY A 380 0.12 -3.07 8.51
C GLY A 380 -1.04 -2.56 7.69
N ALA A 381 -0.68 -1.83 6.65
CA ALA A 381 -1.64 -1.32 5.67
C ALA A 381 -2.17 -2.46 4.77
N ARG A 382 -2.92 -2.10 3.74
CA ARG A 382 -3.47 -3.01 2.72
C ARG A 382 -2.51 -4.11 2.24
N SER A 383 -1.22 -3.82 2.02
CA SER A 383 -0.24 -4.81 1.52
C SER A 383 0.12 -5.91 2.53
N ALA A 384 -0.12 -5.69 3.82
CA ALA A 384 0.18 -6.68 4.86
C ALA A 384 -0.71 -7.94 4.75
N VAL A 385 -1.79 -7.89 3.96
CA VAL A 385 -2.62 -9.06 3.65
C VAL A 385 -1.83 -10.17 2.95
N PHE A 386 -0.68 -9.86 2.35
CA PHE A 386 0.23 -10.82 1.72
C PHE A 386 1.40 -11.25 2.60
N ALA A 387 1.44 -10.84 3.87
CA ALA A 387 2.53 -11.21 4.78
C ALA A 387 2.67 -12.75 4.84
N PRO A 388 3.87 -13.31 4.70
CA PRO A 388 4.11 -14.75 4.57
C PRO A 388 4.04 -15.46 5.93
N VAL A 389 2.90 -15.40 6.62
CA VAL A 389 2.67 -16.18 7.84
C VAL A 389 2.49 -17.66 7.49
N ASN A 390 2.99 -18.55 8.35
CA ASN A 390 3.02 -20.00 8.13
C ASN A 390 1.76 -20.69 8.67
N ASN A 391 1.14 -20.15 9.73
CA ASN A 391 -0.02 -20.74 10.38
C ASN A 391 -1.05 -19.65 10.73
N LEU A 392 -1.77 -19.14 9.73
CA LEU A 392 -2.75 -18.08 9.93
C LEU A 392 -3.95 -18.58 10.77
N GLY A 393 -4.26 -17.86 11.85
CA GLY A 393 -5.46 -18.12 12.66
C GLY A 393 -6.51 -17.03 12.60
N LEU A 394 -6.08 -15.78 12.35
CA LEU A 394 -6.97 -14.62 12.42
C LEU A 394 -6.47 -13.51 11.47
N ILE A 395 -7.37 -12.95 10.67
CA ILE A 395 -7.18 -11.66 10.02
C ILE A 395 -8.22 -10.68 10.58
N ILE A 396 -7.76 -9.52 11.03
CA ILE A 396 -8.60 -8.41 11.46
C ILE A 396 -8.47 -7.29 10.44
N ILE A 397 -9.59 -6.71 10.02
CA ILE A 397 -9.64 -5.51 9.20
C ILE A 397 -10.32 -4.42 10.02
N ASP A 398 -9.53 -3.47 10.51
CA ASP A 398 -10.04 -2.33 11.24
C ASP A 398 -10.51 -1.23 10.28
N GLU A 399 -11.58 -0.54 10.63
CA GLU A 399 -12.26 0.46 9.79
C GLU A 399 -12.54 -0.10 8.39
N GLU A 400 -13.20 -1.27 8.26
CA GLU A 400 -13.27 -1.99 6.97
C GLU A 400 -13.95 -1.21 5.84
N HIS A 401 -14.78 -0.22 6.17
CA HIS A 401 -15.42 0.70 5.24
C HIS A 401 -14.42 1.58 4.47
N GLU A 402 -13.16 1.63 4.90
CA GLU A 402 -12.17 2.53 4.33
C GLU A 402 -11.75 2.14 2.89
N THR A 403 -11.88 3.12 1.98
CA THR A 403 -11.57 2.92 0.55
C THR A 403 -10.09 2.60 0.26
N SER A 404 -9.17 2.92 1.17
CA SER A 404 -7.73 2.64 1.04
C SER A 404 -7.39 1.14 0.95
N TYR A 405 -8.33 0.27 1.30
CA TYR A 405 -8.22 -1.18 1.14
C TYR A 405 -8.38 -1.65 -0.32
N LYS A 406 -8.76 -0.77 -1.26
CA LYS A 406 -8.73 -1.04 -2.70
C LYS A 406 -7.43 -0.52 -3.34
N SER A 407 -6.82 -1.34 -4.18
CA SER A 407 -5.68 -0.95 -5.03
C SER A 407 -6.13 -0.25 -6.29
N GLU A 408 -5.54 0.91 -6.57
CA GLU A 408 -5.69 1.62 -7.85
C GLU A 408 -4.72 1.13 -8.95
N ILE A 409 -3.66 0.42 -8.55
CA ILE A 409 -2.63 -0.12 -9.44
C ILE A 409 -2.90 -1.61 -9.65
N ASN A 410 -2.63 -2.14 -10.85
CA ASN A 410 -2.73 -3.57 -11.14
C ASN A 410 -1.78 -4.39 -10.23
N PRO A 411 -2.26 -5.48 -9.61
CA PRO A 411 -3.65 -5.94 -9.62
C PRO A 411 -4.54 -5.02 -8.78
N LYS A 412 -5.71 -4.60 -9.30
CA LYS A 412 -6.66 -3.71 -8.62
C LYS A 412 -7.47 -4.45 -7.54
N TYR A 413 -6.76 -5.11 -6.61
CA TYR A 413 -7.37 -5.96 -5.61
C TYR A 413 -8.00 -5.18 -4.47
N HIS A 414 -8.96 -5.81 -3.78
CA HIS A 414 -9.51 -5.32 -2.52
C HIS A 414 -8.96 -6.18 -1.38
N ALA A 415 -8.34 -5.58 -0.36
CA ALA A 415 -7.67 -6.30 0.72
C ALA A 415 -8.65 -7.25 1.46
N ALA A 416 -9.88 -6.80 1.70
CA ALA A 416 -10.92 -7.61 2.33
C ALA A 416 -11.30 -8.87 1.52
N ASP A 417 -11.32 -8.78 0.19
CA ASP A 417 -11.59 -9.94 -0.67
C ASP A 417 -10.43 -10.94 -0.62
N VAL A 418 -9.19 -10.43 -0.68
CA VAL A 418 -7.97 -11.24 -0.55
C VAL A 418 -7.91 -11.92 0.83
N ALA A 419 -8.19 -11.17 1.90
CA ALA A 419 -8.23 -11.69 3.27
C ALA A 419 -9.27 -12.80 3.43
N ARG A 420 -10.47 -12.65 2.83
CA ARG A 420 -11.52 -13.66 2.85
C ARG A 420 -11.07 -14.97 2.21
N ILE A 421 -10.47 -14.89 1.03
CA ILE A 421 -9.99 -16.08 0.33
C ILE A 421 -8.82 -16.72 1.06
N ARG A 422 -7.92 -15.91 1.59
CA ARG A 422 -6.81 -16.39 2.40
C ARG A 422 -7.30 -17.14 3.64
N CYS A 423 -8.25 -16.57 4.38
CA CYS A 423 -8.87 -17.24 5.53
C CYS A 423 -9.61 -18.52 5.14
N LYS A 424 -10.24 -18.57 3.96
CA LYS A 424 -10.84 -19.81 3.42
C LYS A 424 -9.81 -20.88 3.12
N ILE A 425 -8.67 -20.52 2.52
CA ILE A 425 -7.60 -21.46 2.19
C ILE A 425 -6.94 -22.03 3.45
N GLU A 426 -6.78 -21.19 4.49
CA GLU A 426 -6.05 -21.53 5.71
C GLU A 426 -6.96 -21.90 6.91
N ASN A 427 -8.28 -21.98 6.70
CA ASN A 427 -9.28 -22.20 7.76
C ASN A 427 -9.14 -21.25 8.96
N ALA A 428 -8.93 -19.97 8.67
CA ALA A 428 -8.78 -18.90 9.64
C ALA A 428 -10.07 -18.09 9.80
N VAL A 429 -10.15 -17.30 10.88
CA VAL A 429 -11.25 -16.36 11.10
C VAL A 429 -10.93 -15.01 10.46
N LEU A 430 -11.91 -14.42 9.77
CA LEU A 430 -11.85 -13.04 9.28
C LEU A 430 -12.79 -12.16 10.12
N LEU A 431 -12.24 -11.17 10.81
CA LEU A 431 -12.99 -10.18 11.58
C LEU A 431 -12.93 -8.81 10.90
N HIS A 432 -14.07 -8.31 10.46
CA HIS A 432 -14.25 -6.92 10.05
C HIS A 432 -14.68 -6.10 11.25
N GLY A 433 -14.07 -4.94 11.48
CA GLY A 433 -14.45 -4.08 12.59
C GLY A 433 -14.63 -2.64 12.17
N SER A 434 -15.81 -2.09 12.47
CA SER A 434 -16.16 -0.71 12.12
C SER A 434 -17.29 -0.19 12.99
N ALA A 435 -17.32 1.13 13.14
CA ALA A 435 -18.46 1.84 13.72
C ALA A 435 -19.52 2.20 12.67
N THR A 436 -19.16 2.21 11.40
CA THR A 436 -20.00 2.61 10.28
C THR A 436 -19.77 1.64 9.13
N PRO A 437 -20.28 0.41 9.21
CA PRO A 437 -19.89 -0.63 8.28
C PRO A 437 -20.26 -0.32 6.84
N SER A 438 -19.55 -0.92 5.89
CA SER A 438 -19.93 -0.78 4.48
C SER A 438 -21.30 -1.40 4.24
N VAL A 439 -22.12 -0.79 3.39
CA VAL A 439 -23.47 -1.30 3.08
C VAL A 439 -23.40 -2.75 2.57
N GLU A 440 -22.39 -3.08 1.77
CA GLU A 440 -22.19 -4.44 1.26
C GLU A 440 -21.84 -5.44 2.36
N THR A 441 -21.03 -5.04 3.34
CA THR A 441 -20.63 -5.92 4.45
C THR A 441 -21.79 -6.12 5.43
N TYR A 442 -22.51 -5.04 5.75
CA TYR A 442 -23.69 -5.11 6.61
C TYR A 442 -24.83 -5.92 5.98
N TYR A 443 -25.07 -5.77 4.68
CA TYR A 443 -26.05 -6.59 3.95
C TYR A 443 -25.71 -8.09 4.05
N ARG A 444 -24.44 -8.47 3.90
CA ARG A 444 -24.00 -9.86 4.09
C ARG A 444 -24.24 -10.36 5.52
N ALA A 445 -24.11 -9.48 6.51
CA ALA A 445 -24.34 -9.81 7.91
C ALA A 445 -25.83 -10.00 8.19
N LYS A 446 -26.68 -9.07 7.73
CA LYS A 446 -28.14 -9.12 7.85
C LYS A 446 -28.76 -10.31 7.11
N THR A 447 -28.18 -10.72 5.98
CA THR A 447 -28.61 -11.90 5.22
C THR A 447 -28.05 -13.22 5.75
N GLY A 448 -27.31 -13.22 6.87
CA GLY A 448 -26.75 -14.42 7.49
C GLY A 448 -25.54 -15.03 6.77
N LYS A 449 -25.00 -14.36 5.74
CA LYS A 449 -23.79 -14.81 5.01
C LYS A 449 -22.51 -14.66 5.84
N ILE A 450 -22.49 -13.72 6.78
CA ILE A 450 -21.44 -13.51 7.78
C ILE A 450 -22.08 -13.28 9.14
N GLU A 451 -21.34 -13.53 10.22
CA GLU A 451 -21.87 -13.37 11.58
C GLU A 451 -21.83 -11.90 12.02
N LEU A 452 -22.95 -11.36 12.51
CA LEU A 452 -23.03 -10.00 13.03
C LEU A 452 -22.86 -10.00 14.55
N MET A 453 -21.95 -9.18 15.06
CA MET A 453 -21.74 -8.93 16.47
C MET A 453 -21.78 -7.43 16.74
N GLU A 454 -22.59 -6.99 17.70
CA GLU A 454 -22.81 -5.56 17.95
C GLU A 454 -22.29 -5.13 19.32
N MET A 455 -21.68 -3.93 19.37
CA MET A 455 -21.34 -3.23 20.61
C MET A 455 -21.91 -1.81 20.53
N LYS A 456 -23.04 -1.59 21.21
CA LYS A 456 -23.86 -0.38 21.07
C LYS A 456 -23.44 0.72 22.04
N LYS A 457 -22.76 0.36 23.14
CA LYS A 457 -22.34 1.31 24.17
C LYS A 457 -20.87 1.66 24.07
N ARG A 458 -20.51 2.88 24.47
CA ARG A 458 -19.10 3.27 24.68
C ARG A 458 -18.58 2.54 25.93
N ALA A 459 -17.30 2.16 25.93
CA ALA A 459 -16.70 1.44 27.04
C ALA A 459 -16.65 2.26 28.35
N ASN A 460 -16.68 3.60 28.23
CA ASN A 460 -16.57 4.53 29.36
C ASN A 460 -17.94 5.14 29.76
N ASP A 461 -19.07 4.59 29.29
CA ASP A 461 -20.45 5.08 29.52
C ASP A 461 -20.73 6.56 29.12
N MET A 462 -19.81 7.21 28.41
CA MET A 462 -19.99 8.59 27.94
C MET A 462 -21.07 8.71 26.86
N VAL A 463 -21.84 9.82 26.91
CA VAL A 463 -22.91 10.13 25.95
C VAL A 463 -22.33 10.53 24.59
N LEU A 464 -23.07 10.24 23.51
CA LEU A 464 -22.74 10.74 22.18
C LEU A 464 -22.92 12.27 22.12
N PRO A 465 -22.06 12.99 21.37
CA PRO A 465 -22.11 14.45 21.35
C PRO A 465 -23.39 14.95 20.70
N LYS A 466 -23.91 16.08 21.18
CA LYS A 466 -25.11 16.71 20.61
C LYS A 466 -24.78 17.35 19.26
N ALA A 467 -25.45 16.89 18.20
CA ALA A 467 -25.27 17.40 16.84
C ALA A 467 -26.33 18.45 16.46
N TYR A 468 -25.91 19.49 15.74
CA TYR A 468 -26.76 20.56 15.22
C TYR A 468 -26.57 20.66 13.70
N ILE A 469 -27.66 20.54 12.95
CA ILE A 469 -27.68 20.83 11.51
C ILE A 469 -28.00 22.31 11.32
N VAL A 470 -27.19 23.00 10.53
CA VAL A 470 -27.40 24.41 10.20
C VAL A 470 -27.55 24.57 8.70
N ASP A 471 -28.66 25.18 8.28
CA ASP A 471 -28.92 25.51 6.88
C ASP A 471 -28.15 26.76 6.47
N MET A 472 -27.20 26.60 5.55
CA MET A 472 -26.41 27.73 5.04
C MET A 472 -27.19 28.61 4.06
N ARG A 473 -28.36 28.16 3.57
CA ARG A 473 -29.28 28.99 2.76
C ARG A 473 -29.93 30.07 3.62
N ASP A 474 -30.36 29.71 4.83
CA ASP A 474 -30.99 30.63 5.78
C ASP A 474 -29.99 31.65 6.35
N GLU A 475 -28.75 31.23 6.57
CA GLU A 475 -27.65 32.13 6.94
C GLU A 475 -27.41 33.17 5.84
N LEU A 476 -27.39 32.74 4.57
CA LEU A 476 -27.19 33.63 3.43
C LEU A 476 -28.35 34.60 3.24
N SER A 477 -29.60 34.14 3.36
CA SER A 477 -30.79 35.00 3.26
C SER A 477 -30.86 36.01 4.41
N SER A 478 -30.38 35.63 5.59
CA SER A 478 -30.25 36.49 6.78
C SER A 478 -29.02 37.41 6.75
N GLY A 479 -28.31 37.49 5.62
CA GLY A 479 -27.19 38.40 5.39
C GLY A 479 -25.81 37.90 5.82
N ASN A 480 -25.69 36.68 6.37
CA ASN A 480 -24.38 36.08 6.68
C ASN A 480 -23.72 35.53 5.41
N ARG A 481 -22.64 36.18 4.97
CA ARG A 481 -21.85 35.78 3.79
C ARG A 481 -20.53 35.10 4.16
N THR A 482 -20.29 34.86 5.44
CA THR A 482 -19.06 34.22 5.92
C THR A 482 -19.11 32.71 5.67
N VAL A 483 -17.96 32.05 5.81
CA VAL A 483 -17.87 30.58 5.69
C VAL A 483 -18.52 29.89 6.89
N PHE A 484 -18.66 30.59 8.02
CA PHE A 484 -19.18 30.03 9.26
C PHE A 484 -20.61 30.52 9.52
N SER A 485 -21.54 29.59 9.76
CA SER A 485 -22.82 29.90 10.39
C SER A 485 -22.64 30.61 11.73
N ARG A 486 -23.62 31.43 12.11
CA ARG A 486 -23.60 32.15 13.39
C ARG A 486 -23.45 31.18 14.56
N LYS A 487 -24.13 30.03 14.50
CA LYS A 487 -24.04 28.97 15.50
C LYS A 487 -22.62 28.41 15.62
N LEU A 488 -21.96 28.08 14.51
CA LEU A 488 -20.58 27.56 14.59
C LEU A 488 -19.63 28.62 15.14
N SER A 489 -19.77 29.88 14.72
CA SER A 489 -18.93 30.98 15.22
C SER A 489 -19.07 31.20 16.73
N GLN A 490 -20.30 31.13 17.25
CA GLN A 490 -20.57 31.22 18.70
C GLN A 490 -19.91 30.08 19.46
N GLU A 491 -20.02 28.85 18.97
CA GLU A 491 -19.44 27.68 19.63
C GLU A 491 -17.90 27.69 19.57
N ILE A 492 -17.30 28.16 18.46
CA ILE A 492 -15.83 28.35 18.36
C ILE A 492 -15.36 29.37 19.40
N LYS A 493 -16.05 30.52 19.50
CA LYS A 493 -15.70 31.57 20.46
C LYS A 493 -15.78 31.06 21.89
N LYS A 494 -16.86 30.35 22.24
CA LYS A 494 -17.02 29.71 23.54
C LYS A 494 -15.86 28.76 23.86
N ASN A 495 -15.46 27.92 22.91
CA ASN A 495 -14.34 26.99 23.13
C ASN A 495 -13.02 27.73 23.36
N ILE A 496 -12.75 28.81 22.62
CA ILE A 496 -11.55 29.64 22.81
C ILE A 496 -11.55 30.25 24.22
N GLU A 497 -12.67 30.81 24.67
CA GLU A 497 -12.83 31.42 26.01
C GLU A 497 -12.67 30.39 27.15
N GLU A 498 -13.18 29.17 26.95
CA GLU A 498 -13.09 28.07 27.94
C GLU A 498 -11.77 27.28 27.87
N ASN A 499 -10.78 27.69 27.07
CA ASN A 499 -9.54 26.94 26.79
C ASN A 499 -9.78 25.49 26.31
N GLN A 500 -10.87 25.29 25.57
CA GLN A 500 -11.23 24.02 24.93
C GLN A 500 -10.80 24.02 23.47
N GLN A 501 -10.68 22.82 22.90
CA GLN A 501 -10.19 22.65 21.53
C GLN A 501 -11.33 22.39 20.55
N THR A 502 -11.17 22.91 19.33
CA THR A 502 -12.11 22.76 18.22
C THR A 502 -11.45 22.06 17.04
N ILE A 503 -12.18 21.13 16.42
CA ILE A 503 -11.81 20.55 15.14
C ILE A 503 -12.74 21.10 14.06
N ILE A 504 -12.16 21.72 13.03
CA ILE A 504 -12.88 22.13 11.82
C ILE A 504 -12.55 21.16 10.69
N PHE A 505 -13.55 20.39 10.30
CA PHE A 505 -13.46 19.42 9.22
C PHE A 505 -14.00 20.00 7.93
N LEU A 506 -13.17 19.92 6.90
CA LEU A 506 -13.58 20.17 5.52
C LEU A 506 -13.31 18.92 4.70
N ASN A 507 -14.36 18.38 4.09
CA ASN A 507 -14.21 17.30 3.15
C ASN A 507 -13.60 17.82 1.83
N ARG A 508 -12.28 17.72 1.70
CA ARG A 508 -11.56 18.10 0.48
C ARG A 508 -10.53 17.06 0.06
N ARG A 509 -10.99 16.02 -0.65
CA ARG A 509 -10.17 15.23 -1.59
C ARG A 509 -10.73 15.43 -2.99
N GLY A 510 -9.96 16.00 -3.91
CA GLY A 510 -10.24 15.86 -5.35
C GLY A 510 -10.63 17.11 -6.15
N TYR A 511 -10.90 18.27 -5.55
CA TYR A 511 -10.98 19.54 -6.29
C TYR A 511 -9.84 20.46 -5.87
N ALA A 512 -8.86 20.57 -6.76
CA ALA A 512 -7.87 21.64 -6.81
C ALA A 512 -8.51 23.00 -6.49
N SER A 513 -7.76 23.91 -5.87
CA SER A 513 -8.11 25.34 -5.87
C SER A 513 -8.09 25.79 -7.32
N PHE A 514 -9.21 25.65 -8.01
CA PHE A 514 -9.28 25.96 -9.40
C PHE A 514 -9.38 27.46 -9.55
N ILE A 515 -8.62 28.00 -10.49
CA ILE A 515 -8.71 29.42 -10.78
C ILE A 515 -9.92 29.65 -11.69
N LEU A 516 -10.84 30.51 -11.24
CA LEU A 516 -12.03 30.93 -11.98
C LEU A 516 -12.07 32.46 -12.07
N CYS A 517 -12.44 32.96 -13.24
CA CYS A 517 -12.77 34.38 -13.43
C CYS A 517 -14.15 34.67 -12.85
N ARG A 518 -14.25 35.57 -11.86
CA ARG A 518 -15.55 35.95 -11.26
C ARG A 518 -16.46 36.72 -12.22
N ASN A 519 -15.91 37.36 -13.25
CA ASN A 519 -16.69 38.14 -14.20
C ASN A 519 -17.40 37.27 -15.25
N CYS A 520 -16.71 36.26 -15.79
CA CYS A 520 -17.25 35.45 -16.91
C CYS A 520 -17.32 33.94 -16.64
N GLY A 521 -16.98 33.50 -15.43
CA GLY A 521 -16.99 32.09 -15.03
C GLY A 521 -15.91 31.22 -15.67
N HIS A 522 -15.00 31.80 -16.47
CA HIS A 522 -13.97 31.02 -17.17
C HIS A 522 -12.95 30.41 -16.20
N SER A 523 -12.82 29.09 -16.22
CA SER A 523 -11.85 28.34 -15.41
C SER A 523 -10.57 28.07 -16.21
N LEU A 524 -9.41 28.26 -15.57
CA LEU A 524 -8.11 27.96 -16.19
C LEU A 524 -7.88 26.45 -16.19
N MET A 525 -7.83 25.86 -17.39
CA MET A 525 -7.66 24.42 -17.58
C MET A 525 -6.27 24.03 -18.04
N CYS A 526 -5.84 22.83 -17.69
CA CYS A 526 -4.60 22.22 -18.15
C CYS A 526 -4.76 21.77 -19.62
N PRO A 527 -3.86 22.18 -20.53
CA PRO A 527 -3.92 21.76 -21.94
C PRO A 527 -3.69 20.24 -22.12
N ASN A 528 -2.99 19.62 -21.16
CA ASN A 528 -2.59 18.22 -21.24
C ASN A 528 -3.60 17.26 -20.62
N CYS A 529 -4.50 17.75 -19.76
CA CYS A 529 -5.42 16.91 -18.98
C CYS A 529 -6.88 17.39 -19.00
N SER A 530 -7.18 18.56 -19.56
CA SER A 530 -8.56 19.11 -19.59
C SER A 530 -9.23 19.17 -18.21
N ILE A 531 -8.43 19.32 -17.16
CA ILE A 531 -8.85 19.55 -15.78
C ILE A 531 -8.46 20.96 -15.38
N THR A 532 -9.05 21.49 -14.33
CA THR A 532 -8.67 22.78 -13.78
C THR A 532 -7.24 22.78 -13.20
N LEU A 533 -6.51 23.87 -13.43
CA LEU A 533 -5.18 24.09 -12.84
C LEU A 533 -5.29 24.53 -11.38
N THR A 534 -4.34 24.08 -10.55
CA THR A 534 -4.27 24.40 -9.11
C THR A 534 -3.30 25.54 -8.89
N TYR A 535 -3.67 26.55 -8.12
CA TYR A 535 -2.73 27.63 -7.76
C TYR A 535 -1.88 27.26 -6.55
N HIS A 536 -0.55 27.32 -6.71
CA HIS A 536 0.43 27.19 -5.64
C HIS A 536 0.95 28.58 -5.26
N ALA A 537 0.60 29.03 -4.06
CA ALA A 537 0.89 30.39 -3.58
C ALA A 537 2.39 30.62 -3.32
N TYR A 538 3.11 29.61 -2.82
CA TYR A 538 4.55 29.67 -2.53
C TYR A 538 5.37 29.95 -3.81
N ASP A 539 5.07 29.24 -4.90
CA ASP A 539 5.78 29.37 -6.18
C ASP A 539 5.13 30.37 -7.16
N LYS A 540 4.00 31.00 -6.77
CA LYS A 540 3.14 31.86 -7.61
C LYS A 540 2.81 31.24 -8.98
N ARG A 541 2.61 29.92 -9.05
CA ARG A 541 2.40 29.16 -10.30
C ARG A 541 1.13 28.33 -10.27
N LEU A 542 0.59 28.07 -11.45
CA LEU A 542 -0.50 27.15 -11.72
C LEU A 542 0.07 25.77 -12.08
N ILE A 543 -0.30 24.74 -11.33
CA ILE A 543 0.21 23.37 -11.49
C ILE A 543 -0.95 22.40 -11.74
N CYS A 544 -0.74 21.49 -12.69
CA CYS A 544 -1.56 20.30 -12.88
C CYS A 544 -0.96 19.12 -12.10
N HIS A 545 -1.62 18.64 -11.05
CA HIS A 545 -1.15 17.50 -10.24
C HIS A 545 -1.14 16.16 -11.00
N TYR A 546 -1.82 16.06 -12.13
CA TYR A 546 -1.92 14.82 -12.91
C TYR A 546 -0.77 14.64 -13.91
N CYS A 547 -0.30 15.73 -14.54
CA CYS A 547 0.77 15.66 -15.53
C CYS A 547 1.99 16.52 -15.23
N GLY A 548 1.99 17.31 -14.15
CA GLY A 548 3.08 18.22 -13.80
C GLY A 548 3.17 19.48 -14.65
N TYR A 549 2.21 19.72 -15.56
CA TYR A 549 2.17 20.95 -16.35
C TYR A 549 2.09 22.17 -15.44
N THR A 550 3.02 23.09 -15.61
CA THR A 550 3.18 24.28 -14.75
C THR A 550 3.20 25.53 -15.61
N THR A 551 2.40 26.54 -15.25
CA THR A 551 2.36 27.84 -15.93
C THR A 551 2.24 28.98 -14.92
N LYS A 552 2.53 30.22 -15.31
CA LYS A 552 2.29 31.40 -14.44
C LYS A 552 0.79 31.70 -14.38
N LYS A 553 0.32 32.28 -13.27
CA LYS A 553 -1.04 32.82 -13.20
C LYS A 553 -1.13 34.03 -14.16
N PRO A 554 -2.09 34.08 -15.10
CA PRO A 554 -2.26 35.25 -15.95
C PRO A 554 -2.85 36.43 -15.15
N ASP A 555 -2.42 37.65 -15.47
CA ASP A 555 -2.90 38.87 -14.80
C ASP A 555 -4.33 39.26 -15.22
N ALA A 556 -4.75 38.84 -16.43
CA ALA A 556 -6.07 39.08 -16.99
C ALA A 556 -6.68 37.79 -17.56
N CYS A 557 -8.01 37.68 -17.49
CA CYS A 557 -8.74 36.51 -17.94
C CYS A 557 -8.56 36.33 -19.46
N PRO A 558 -8.12 35.16 -19.95
CA PRO A 558 -7.93 34.94 -21.38
C PRO A 558 -9.24 35.00 -22.19
N LYS A 559 -10.41 34.86 -21.54
CA LYS A 559 -11.74 34.92 -22.19
C LYS A 559 -12.36 36.33 -22.18
N CYS A 560 -12.33 37.04 -21.06
CA CYS A 560 -13.03 38.33 -20.91
C CYS A 560 -12.12 39.50 -20.53
N LYS A 561 -10.79 39.27 -20.49
CA LYS A 561 -9.76 40.24 -20.08
C LYS A 561 -9.90 40.86 -18.68
N SER A 562 -10.89 40.43 -17.89
CA SER A 562 -11.05 40.86 -16.50
C SER A 562 -9.86 40.44 -15.61
N THR A 563 -9.43 41.33 -14.72
CA THR A 563 -8.41 41.06 -13.69
C THR A 563 -8.97 40.27 -12.49
N TYR A 564 -10.29 40.00 -12.45
CA TYR A 564 -10.97 39.29 -11.36
C TYR A 564 -10.80 37.76 -11.44
N ILE A 565 -9.55 37.33 -11.56
CA ILE A 565 -9.16 35.92 -11.55
C ILE A 565 -8.82 35.49 -10.12
N ARG A 566 -9.71 34.71 -9.50
CA ARG A 566 -9.58 34.26 -8.11
C ARG A 566 -9.50 32.73 -8.04
N SER A 567 -8.77 32.23 -7.06
CA SER A 567 -8.82 30.84 -6.67
C SER A 567 -10.17 30.55 -6.03
N PHE A 568 -10.85 29.52 -6.53
CA PHE A 568 -12.11 29.02 -6.01
C PHE A 568 -11.89 27.65 -5.37
N GLY A 569 -12.67 27.38 -4.32
CA GLY A 569 -12.46 26.29 -3.39
C GLY A 569 -11.99 26.83 -2.04
N ILE A 570 -12.83 26.67 -1.02
CA ILE A 570 -12.45 26.90 0.37
C ILE A 570 -11.41 25.82 0.67
N GLY A 571 -10.13 26.19 0.74
CA GLY A 571 -9.09 25.30 1.21
C GLY A 571 -8.97 25.35 2.72
N THR A 572 -8.30 24.36 3.29
CA THR A 572 -7.85 24.38 4.69
C THR A 572 -7.10 25.67 5.01
N GLN A 573 -6.31 26.21 4.07
CA GLN A 573 -5.64 27.52 4.18
C GLN A 573 -6.60 28.70 4.29
N LYS A 574 -7.66 28.72 3.47
CA LYS A 574 -8.63 29.81 3.52
C LYS A 574 -9.41 29.76 4.83
N ILE A 575 -9.79 28.58 5.30
CA ILE A 575 -10.45 28.42 6.61
C ILE A 575 -9.53 28.92 7.73
N GLU A 576 -8.24 28.59 7.68
CA GLU A 576 -7.25 29.09 8.64
C GLU A 576 -7.19 30.64 8.65
N GLU A 577 -7.11 31.27 7.48
CA GLU A 577 -7.14 32.74 7.36
C GLU A 577 -8.45 33.33 7.92
N GLU A 578 -9.59 32.74 7.57
CA GLU A 578 -10.90 33.20 8.05
C GLU A 578 -11.02 33.06 9.57
N ILE A 579 -10.49 32.00 10.19
CA ILE A 579 -10.47 31.84 11.66
C ILE A 579 -9.60 32.93 12.29
N LYS A 580 -8.39 33.15 11.79
CA LYS A 580 -7.48 34.19 12.32
C LYS A 580 -8.06 35.59 12.20
N ASN A 581 -8.83 35.86 11.14
CA ASN A 581 -9.49 37.15 10.93
C ASN A 581 -10.73 37.34 11.80
N HIS A 582 -11.52 36.29 12.07
CA HIS A 582 -12.79 36.38 12.81
C HIS A 582 -12.63 36.18 14.32
N PHE A 583 -11.56 35.53 14.77
CA PHE A 583 -11.32 35.22 16.17
C PHE A 583 -9.94 35.74 16.59
N GLU A 584 -9.93 36.89 17.24
CA GLU A 584 -8.71 37.53 17.74
C GLU A 584 -8.04 36.66 18.81
N GLY A 585 -6.73 36.44 18.69
CA GLY A 585 -5.97 35.57 19.60
C GLY A 585 -6.09 34.05 19.34
N ALA A 586 -6.85 33.61 18.34
CA ALA A 586 -7.00 32.18 18.04
C ALA A 586 -5.71 31.55 17.49
N THR A 587 -5.24 30.47 18.14
CA THR A 587 -4.17 29.62 17.58
C THR A 587 -4.76 28.55 16.68
N VAL A 588 -4.28 28.50 15.43
CA VAL A 588 -4.81 27.60 14.39
C VAL A 588 -3.70 26.72 13.84
N LEU A 589 -3.96 25.42 13.78
CA LEU A 589 -3.07 24.43 13.18
C LEU A 589 -3.76 23.74 12.00
N ARG A 590 -3.02 23.56 10.91
CA ARG A 590 -3.52 22.92 9.68
C ARG A 590 -2.97 21.51 9.53
N MET A 591 -3.85 20.59 9.17
CA MET A 591 -3.52 19.18 8.95
C MET A 591 -4.11 18.66 7.64
N ASP A 592 -3.26 18.63 6.60
CA ASP A 592 -3.58 18.15 5.26
C ASP A 592 -2.39 17.40 4.62
N MET A 593 -2.59 16.88 3.41
CA MET A 593 -1.56 16.10 2.70
C MET A 593 -0.28 16.91 2.44
N ASP A 594 -0.43 18.20 2.13
CA ASP A 594 0.70 19.08 1.79
C ASP A 594 1.58 19.38 3.01
N THR A 595 0.99 19.53 4.19
CA THR A 595 1.70 19.73 5.48
C THR A 595 2.33 18.44 6.03
N THR A 596 1.90 17.27 5.55
CA THR A 596 2.31 15.95 6.09
C THR A 596 3.27 15.16 5.19
N MET A 597 3.86 15.78 4.16
CA MET A 597 4.73 15.10 3.19
C MET A 597 6.10 14.64 3.74
N ARG A 598 6.62 15.28 4.80
CA ARG A 598 7.94 14.96 5.37
C ARG A 598 7.82 13.85 6.43
N LYS A 599 8.84 13.00 6.54
CA LYS A 599 8.89 11.94 7.58
C LYS A 599 8.74 12.58 8.97
N ASN A 600 7.82 12.05 9.78
CA ASN A 600 7.48 12.51 11.14
C ASN A 600 6.77 13.88 11.27
N SER A 601 6.43 14.59 10.18
CA SER A 601 5.75 15.90 10.32
C SER A 601 4.33 15.79 10.88
N HIS A 602 3.64 14.70 10.56
CA HIS A 602 2.32 14.36 11.11
C HIS A 602 2.33 14.23 12.63
N GLU A 603 3.34 13.59 13.21
CA GLU A 603 3.48 13.40 14.66
C GLU A 603 3.72 14.72 15.38
N LYS A 604 4.58 15.56 14.82
CA LYS A 604 4.88 16.88 15.39
C LYS A 604 3.61 17.73 15.48
N ILE A 605 2.79 17.75 14.42
CA ILE A 605 1.51 18.49 14.39
C ILE A 605 0.57 18.00 15.52
N LEU A 606 0.43 16.69 15.69
CA LEU A 606 -0.44 16.12 16.73
C LEU A 606 0.07 16.38 18.13
N LYS A 607 1.39 16.28 18.33
CA LYS A 607 2.06 16.55 19.60
C LYS A 607 1.87 18.02 19.97
N THR A 608 2.14 18.94 19.03
CA THR A 608 1.88 20.38 19.19
C THR A 608 0.41 20.66 19.50
N PHE A 609 -0.55 20.04 18.80
CA PHE A 609 -1.96 20.25 19.11
C PHE A 609 -2.32 19.80 20.53
N LYS A 610 -1.73 18.72 21.02
CA LYS A 610 -1.99 18.19 22.38
C LYS A 610 -1.27 18.97 23.48
N GLU A 611 -0.02 19.35 23.25
CA GLU A 611 0.89 19.89 24.28
C GLU A 611 0.96 21.41 24.29
N GLU A 612 0.76 22.08 23.16
CA GLU A 612 0.84 23.54 23.04
C GLU A 612 -0.55 24.23 23.13
N ASN A 613 -1.56 23.52 23.64
CA ASN A 613 -2.93 24.02 23.85
C ASN A 613 -3.53 24.79 22.65
N ILE A 614 -3.25 24.34 21.43
CA ILE A 614 -3.78 24.97 20.22
C ILE A 614 -5.32 24.94 20.23
N ASN A 615 -5.97 26.06 19.95
CA ASN A 615 -7.42 26.19 20.07
C ASN A 615 -8.17 25.52 18.92
N VAL A 616 -7.67 25.63 17.68
CA VAL A 616 -8.39 25.15 16.49
C VAL A 616 -7.50 24.32 15.56
N MET A 617 -7.95 23.11 15.23
CA MET A 617 -7.35 22.30 14.17
C MET A 617 -8.23 22.30 12.93
N VAL A 618 -7.69 22.72 11.80
CA VAL A 618 -8.36 22.66 10.50
C VAL A 618 -7.79 21.50 9.70
N GLY A 619 -8.64 20.60 9.22
CA GLY A 619 -8.15 19.57 8.32
C GLY A 619 -9.20 18.77 7.58
N THR A 620 -8.69 17.80 6.83
CA THR A 620 -9.50 16.90 5.99
C THR A 620 -9.64 15.54 6.68
N GLN A 621 -9.77 14.46 5.92
CA GLN A 621 -9.97 13.09 6.42
C GLN A 621 -8.90 12.61 7.41
N MET A 622 -7.73 13.26 7.47
CA MET A 622 -6.66 12.90 8.39
C MET A 622 -6.94 13.29 9.85
N VAL A 623 -7.71 14.36 10.09
CA VAL A 623 -8.08 14.80 11.45
C VAL A 623 -9.11 13.85 12.08
N ALA A 624 -9.88 13.16 11.23
CA ALA A 624 -10.95 12.27 11.65
C ALA A 624 -10.46 10.89 12.16
N LYS A 625 -9.17 10.55 12.02
CA LYS A 625 -8.68 9.17 12.12
C LYS A 625 -7.53 8.98 13.10
N GLY A 626 -7.62 7.93 13.92
CA GLY A 626 -6.47 7.35 14.62
C GLY A 626 -5.89 8.12 15.82
N HIS A 627 -6.48 9.26 16.22
CA HIS A 627 -6.01 10.08 17.34
C HIS A 627 -7.13 10.37 18.34
N ASP A 628 -6.78 10.40 19.62
CA ASP A 628 -7.69 10.73 20.71
C ASP A 628 -7.28 12.06 21.35
N PHE A 629 -8.21 13.02 21.38
CA PHE A 629 -7.99 14.36 21.93
C PHE A 629 -9.01 14.61 23.04
N PRO A 630 -8.63 14.45 24.31
CA PRO A 630 -9.59 14.55 25.43
C PRO A 630 -10.18 15.97 25.57
N ASN A 631 -9.46 17.00 25.12
CA ASN A 631 -9.86 18.41 25.23
C ASN A 631 -10.67 18.91 24.01
N VAL A 632 -10.94 18.04 23.02
CA VAL A 632 -11.79 18.40 21.88
C VAL A 632 -13.26 18.27 22.26
N THR A 633 -13.92 19.42 22.39
CA THR A 633 -15.33 19.51 22.77
C THR A 633 -16.22 20.00 21.63
N LEU A 634 -15.65 20.59 20.56
CA LEU A 634 -16.40 21.04 19.39
C LEU A 634 -15.84 20.46 18.09
N VAL A 635 -16.75 20.00 17.24
CA VAL A 635 -16.47 19.65 15.85
C VAL A 635 -17.35 20.48 14.93
N GLY A 636 -16.74 21.25 14.03
CA GLY A 636 -17.44 21.94 12.94
C GLY A 636 -17.24 21.21 11.62
N VAL A 637 -18.31 20.74 10.99
CA VAL A 637 -18.28 20.14 9.64
C VAL A 637 -18.75 21.18 8.63
N ILE A 638 -17.86 21.58 7.74
CA ILE A 638 -18.13 22.56 6.69
C ILE A 638 -18.44 21.85 5.38
N ALA A 639 -19.51 22.28 4.70
CA ALA A 639 -19.95 21.75 3.41
C ALA A 639 -20.11 20.21 3.43
N ALA A 640 -20.92 19.73 4.37
CA ALA A 640 -21.22 18.30 4.53
C ALA A 640 -21.78 17.64 3.25
N ASP A 641 -22.48 18.41 2.41
CA ASP A 641 -23.08 17.98 1.14
C ASP A 641 -22.09 17.90 -0.03
N SER A 642 -20.82 18.30 0.17
CA SER A 642 -19.81 18.34 -0.90
C SER A 642 -19.61 17.02 -1.66
N LEU A 643 -19.81 15.86 -1.01
CA LEU A 643 -19.69 14.54 -1.66
C LEU A 643 -20.92 14.12 -2.45
N LEU A 644 -22.10 14.57 -2.05
CA LEU A 644 -23.39 14.10 -2.59
C LEU A 644 -23.47 14.32 -4.10
N ASN A 645 -22.80 15.36 -4.61
CA ASN A 645 -22.83 15.76 -6.01
C ASN A 645 -21.65 15.23 -6.86
N THR A 646 -20.87 14.27 -6.34
CA THR A 646 -19.67 13.75 -7.03
C THR A 646 -19.98 12.77 -8.18
N GLY A 647 -21.24 12.36 -8.34
CA GLY A 647 -21.65 11.38 -9.36
C GLY A 647 -21.17 9.95 -9.06
N ASP A 648 -20.72 9.69 -7.83
CA ASP A 648 -20.44 8.35 -7.30
C ASP A 648 -21.68 7.81 -6.57
N PHE A 649 -22.07 6.57 -6.85
CA PHE A 649 -23.22 5.96 -6.19
C PHE A 649 -23.00 5.73 -4.69
N ARG A 650 -21.74 5.69 -4.23
CA ARG A 650 -21.39 5.59 -2.80
C ARG A 650 -21.29 6.95 -2.11
N ALA A 651 -21.70 8.04 -2.76
CA ALA A 651 -21.58 9.38 -2.20
C ALA A 651 -22.33 9.53 -0.87
N THR A 652 -23.58 9.06 -0.79
CA THR A 652 -24.41 9.06 0.43
C THR A 652 -23.75 8.29 1.58
N GLU A 653 -23.29 7.07 1.31
CA GLU A 653 -22.54 6.24 2.26
C GLU A 653 -21.28 6.93 2.77
N LYS A 654 -20.46 7.49 1.88
CA LYS A 654 -19.23 8.18 2.26
C LYS A 654 -19.52 9.45 3.08
N THR A 655 -20.57 10.19 2.75
CA THR A 655 -21.03 11.35 3.53
C THR A 655 -21.40 10.95 4.95
N PHE A 656 -22.24 9.92 5.10
CA PHE A 656 -22.65 9.40 6.41
C PHE A 656 -21.44 8.96 7.25
N GLN A 657 -20.55 8.15 6.66
CA GLN A 657 -19.36 7.61 7.34
C GLN A 657 -18.43 8.73 7.83
N LEU A 658 -18.16 9.72 6.98
CA LEU A 658 -17.27 10.83 7.34
C LEU A 658 -17.86 11.70 8.44
N ILE A 659 -19.13 12.10 8.33
CA ILE A 659 -19.78 12.94 9.35
C ILE A 659 -19.80 12.21 10.70
N THR A 660 -20.19 10.93 10.71
CA THR A 660 -20.25 10.12 11.93
C THR A 660 -18.86 9.94 12.57
N GLN A 661 -17.83 9.70 11.76
CA GLN A 661 -16.46 9.53 12.25
C GLN A 661 -15.90 10.82 12.86
N VAL A 662 -16.14 11.97 12.22
CA VAL A 662 -15.67 13.27 12.73
C VAL A 662 -16.49 13.65 13.97
N ALA A 663 -17.80 13.46 13.96
CA ALA A 663 -18.67 13.69 15.13
C ALA A 663 -18.19 12.88 16.35
N GLY A 664 -17.80 11.62 16.16
CA GLY A 664 -17.24 10.77 17.22
C GLY A 664 -15.87 11.18 17.79
N ARG A 665 -15.29 12.30 17.36
CA ARG A 665 -14.08 12.90 17.95
C ARG A 665 -14.38 13.89 19.07
N ALA A 666 -15.56 14.50 19.09
CA ALA A 666 -15.97 15.39 20.17
C ALA A 666 -16.39 14.61 21.42
N GLY A 667 -16.05 15.13 22.60
CA GLY A 667 -16.57 14.63 23.87
C GLY A 667 -16.02 13.25 24.25
N ARG A 668 -14.69 13.08 24.15
CA ARG A 668 -13.96 11.90 24.66
C ARG A 668 -13.36 12.10 26.05
N GLY A 669 -13.33 13.34 26.53
CA GLY A 669 -12.99 13.71 27.90
C GLY A 669 -14.22 13.78 28.81
N LYS A 670 -14.09 14.45 29.95
CA LYS A 670 -15.19 14.62 30.92
C LYS A 670 -16.29 15.57 30.44
N VAL A 671 -15.99 16.42 29.47
CA VAL A 671 -16.91 17.46 28.96
C VAL A 671 -17.68 16.92 27.76
N GLU A 672 -18.99 17.17 27.75
CA GLU A 672 -19.87 16.76 26.67
C GLU A 672 -19.48 17.47 25.36
N GLY A 673 -19.37 16.68 24.29
CA GLY A 673 -19.01 17.17 22.97
C GLY A 673 -20.21 17.76 22.23
N ARG A 674 -19.93 18.69 21.32
CA ARG A 674 -20.90 19.33 20.43
C ARG A 674 -20.43 19.21 18.98
N VAL A 675 -21.36 19.03 18.06
CA VAL A 675 -21.07 18.93 16.62
C VAL A 675 -21.97 19.91 15.88
N VAL A 676 -21.40 20.78 15.05
CA VAL A 676 -22.16 21.70 14.19
C VAL A 676 -21.89 21.35 12.74
N ILE A 677 -22.93 20.97 12.02
CA ILE A 677 -22.87 20.52 10.63
C ILE A 677 -23.52 21.58 9.75
N GLN A 678 -22.73 22.19 8.90
CA GLN A 678 -23.17 23.21 7.94
C GLN A 678 -23.39 22.55 6.58
N THR A 679 -24.60 22.71 6.05
CA THR A 679 -24.97 22.16 4.75
C THR A 679 -26.00 23.03 4.05
N TYR A 680 -26.03 22.92 2.72
CA TYR A 680 -27.11 23.45 1.89
C TYR A 680 -28.23 22.42 1.65
N ASN A 681 -28.04 21.16 2.08
CA ASN A 681 -28.97 20.06 1.85
C ASN A 681 -29.36 19.39 3.18
N THR A 682 -30.09 20.13 4.02
CA THR A 682 -30.46 19.75 5.39
C THR A 682 -31.39 18.55 5.47
N GLU A 683 -32.16 18.28 4.42
CA GLU A 683 -33.13 17.18 4.33
C GLU A 683 -32.51 15.86 3.87
N ASN A 684 -31.25 15.85 3.44
CA ASN A 684 -30.63 14.63 2.94
C ASN A 684 -30.50 13.58 4.06
N PHE A 685 -31.10 12.39 3.86
CA PHE A 685 -31.15 11.34 4.88
C PHE A 685 -29.77 10.93 5.40
N SER A 686 -28.72 10.97 4.57
CA SER A 686 -27.36 10.61 5.01
C SER A 686 -26.80 11.58 6.05
N ILE A 687 -27.16 12.86 5.96
CA ILE A 687 -26.76 13.90 6.90
C ILE A 687 -27.59 13.78 8.18
N VAL A 688 -28.91 13.66 8.05
CA VAL A 688 -29.82 13.52 9.20
C VAL A 688 -29.48 12.29 10.04
N CYS A 689 -29.31 11.12 9.40
CA CYS A 689 -28.94 9.89 10.09
C CYS A 689 -27.56 9.99 10.75
N ALA A 690 -26.59 10.65 10.11
CA ALA A 690 -25.26 10.83 10.70
C ALA A 690 -25.28 11.71 11.95
N CYS A 691 -26.16 12.73 11.99
CA CYS A 691 -26.35 13.58 13.17
C CYS A 691 -26.96 12.80 14.35
N ASN A 692 -27.90 11.91 14.05
CA ASN A 692 -28.56 11.08 15.05
C ASN A 692 -27.77 9.82 15.42
N HIS A 693 -26.59 9.61 14.81
CA HIS A 693 -25.80 8.39 14.94
C HIS A 693 -26.58 7.11 14.60
N ASP A 694 -27.57 7.21 13.71
CA ASP A 694 -28.48 6.12 13.37
C ASP A 694 -28.06 5.43 12.07
N TYR A 695 -27.17 4.44 12.21
CA TYR A 695 -26.72 3.62 11.09
C TYR A 695 -27.84 2.74 10.51
N ASN A 696 -28.78 2.27 11.34
CA ASN A 696 -29.82 1.35 10.89
C ASN A 696 -30.78 2.04 9.94
N SER A 697 -31.29 3.22 10.31
CA SER A 697 -32.13 4.02 9.43
C SER A 697 -31.39 4.44 8.16
N PHE A 698 -30.11 4.80 8.25
CA PHE A 698 -29.29 5.07 7.07
C PHE A 698 -29.24 3.85 6.12
N TYR A 699 -28.93 2.67 6.66
CA TYR A 699 -28.80 1.44 5.89
C TYR A 699 -30.12 1.04 5.21
N GLU A 700 -31.24 1.10 5.92
CA GLU A 700 -32.56 0.73 5.39
C GLU A 700 -32.97 1.61 4.19
N ASN A 701 -32.69 2.91 4.24
CA ASN A 701 -32.93 3.81 3.12
C ASN A 701 -31.98 3.55 1.95
N GLU A 702 -30.68 3.43 2.23
CA GLU A 702 -29.64 3.26 1.21
C GLU A 702 -29.77 1.92 0.48
N ILE A 703 -30.06 0.82 1.20
CA ILE A 703 -30.12 -0.51 0.59
C ILE A 703 -31.27 -0.65 -0.41
N LEU A 704 -32.44 -0.04 -0.12
CA LEU A 704 -33.59 -0.02 -1.02
C LEU A 704 -33.27 0.71 -2.33
N LEU A 705 -32.59 1.87 -2.24
CA LEU A 705 -32.15 2.61 -3.43
C LEU A 705 -31.15 1.81 -4.27
N ARG A 706 -30.22 1.09 -3.62
CA ARG A 706 -29.25 0.24 -4.32
C ARG A 706 -29.90 -0.94 -5.01
N GLU A 707 -30.96 -1.51 -4.44
CA GLU A 707 -31.73 -2.59 -5.06
C GLU A 707 -32.42 -2.09 -6.33
N GLN A 708 -33.19 -1.01 -6.22
CA GLN A 708 -33.93 -0.42 -7.34
C GLN A 708 -33.01 0.01 -8.50
N LEU A 709 -31.83 0.55 -8.17
CA LEU A 709 -30.86 1.02 -9.16
C LEU A 709 -29.85 -0.05 -9.60
N LEU A 710 -29.99 -1.29 -9.11
CA LEU A 710 -29.11 -2.42 -9.40
C LEU A 710 -27.64 -2.09 -9.11
N TYR A 711 -27.35 -1.56 -7.92
CA TYR A 711 -25.99 -1.29 -7.43
C TYR A 711 -25.52 -2.39 -6.44
N PRO A 712 -24.20 -2.50 -6.18
CA PRO A 712 -23.68 -3.39 -5.14
C PRO A 712 -24.36 -3.14 -3.78
N PRO A 713 -24.84 -4.16 -3.07
CA PRO A 713 -24.45 -5.58 -3.20
C PRO A 713 -25.29 -6.45 -4.14
N PHE A 714 -26.31 -5.92 -4.81
CA PHE A 714 -27.23 -6.70 -5.66
C PHE A 714 -26.64 -7.06 -7.02
N THR A 715 -25.74 -6.23 -7.54
CA THR A 715 -24.96 -6.52 -8.74
C THR A 715 -23.47 -6.26 -8.52
N ASN A 716 -22.65 -6.83 -9.39
CA ASN A 716 -21.24 -6.51 -9.52
C ASN A 716 -21.04 -5.43 -10.58
N LEU A 717 -20.08 -4.54 -10.34
CA LEU A 717 -19.71 -3.50 -11.28
C LEU A 717 -18.37 -3.82 -11.93
N ALA A 718 -18.23 -3.54 -13.21
CA ALA A 718 -16.93 -3.47 -13.86
C ALA A 718 -16.78 -2.16 -14.62
N SER A 719 -15.58 -1.58 -14.56
CA SER A 719 -15.19 -0.40 -15.34
C SER A 719 -14.06 -0.79 -16.29
N VAL A 720 -14.32 -0.69 -17.59
CA VAL A 720 -13.32 -0.90 -18.65
C VAL A 720 -12.91 0.46 -19.17
N ILE A 721 -11.65 0.83 -18.95
CA ILE A 721 -11.08 2.12 -19.35
C ILE A 721 -10.09 1.89 -20.49
N LEU A 722 -10.33 2.54 -21.62
CA LEU A 722 -9.40 2.62 -22.73
C LEU A 722 -8.67 3.96 -22.68
N SER A 723 -7.34 3.94 -22.82
CA SER A 723 -6.55 5.18 -22.85
C SER A 723 -5.43 5.18 -23.89
N GLY A 724 -5.29 6.30 -24.62
CA GLY A 724 -4.32 6.46 -25.70
C GLY A 724 -4.14 7.92 -26.11
N THR A 725 -3.09 8.23 -26.86
CA THR A 725 -2.74 9.62 -27.22
C THR A 725 -3.59 10.21 -28.34
N ASN A 726 -4.22 9.37 -29.18
CA ASN A 726 -5.10 9.78 -30.27
C ASN A 726 -6.56 9.47 -29.92
N GLU A 727 -7.39 10.51 -29.75
CA GLU A 727 -8.78 10.37 -29.32
C GLU A 727 -9.63 9.53 -30.29
N LYS A 728 -9.55 9.78 -31.61
CA LYS A 728 -10.35 9.04 -32.61
C LYS A 728 -10.09 7.54 -32.52
N MET A 729 -8.83 7.16 -32.45
CA MET A 729 -8.44 5.76 -32.31
C MET A 729 -8.89 5.14 -30.98
N VAL A 730 -8.91 5.91 -29.88
CA VAL A 730 -9.45 5.44 -28.59
C VAL A 730 -10.95 5.20 -28.68
N ILE A 731 -11.70 6.09 -29.33
CA ILE A 731 -13.14 5.97 -29.57
C ILE A 731 -13.44 4.71 -30.40
N ASP A 732 -12.76 4.54 -31.53
CA ASP A 732 -12.98 3.40 -32.43
C ASP A 732 -12.73 2.07 -31.71
N LYS A 733 -11.66 1.99 -30.92
CA LYS A 733 -11.36 0.80 -30.11
C LYS A 733 -12.35 0.60 -28.98
N ALA A 734 -12.81 1.67 -28.32
CA ALA A 734 -13.81 1.59 -27.26
C ALA A 734 -15.14 1.07 -27.81
N ASN A 735 -15.58 1.54 -28.97
CA ASN A 735 -16.78 1.04 -29.67
C ASN A 735 -16.65 -0.45 -30.02
N LYS A 736 -15.50 -0.86 -30.57
CA LYS A 736 -15.23 -2.28 -30.89
C LYS A 736 -15.27 -3.16 -29.63
N VAL A 737 -14.65 -2.72 -28.54
CA VAL A 737 -14.67 -3.43 -27.25
C VAL A 737 -16.08 -3.50 -26.69
N ALA A 738 -16.83 -2.40 -26.70
CA ALA A 738 -18.21 -2.36 -26.22
C ALA A 738 -19.13 -3.30 -27.02
N LYS A 739 -18.97 -3.36 -28.34
CA LYS A 739 -19.72 -4.29 -29.21
C LYS A 739 -19.41 -5.75 -28.87
N LYS A 740 -18.13 -6.11 -28.73
CA LYS A 740 -17.72 -7.47 -28.30
C LYS A 740 -18.27 -7.85 -26.93
N ILE A 741 -18.29 -6.91 -25.99
CA ILE A 741 -18.87 -7.13 -24.65
C ILE A 741 -20.37 -7.42 -24.78
N HIS A 742 -21.11 -6.59 -25.53
CA HIS A 742 -22.54 -6.82 -25.77
C HIS A 742 -22.80 -8.18 -26.41
N GLU A 743 -22.05 -8.54 -27.46
CA GLU A 743 -22.16 -9.83 -28.14
C GLU A 743 -21.84 -11.01 -27.22
N SER A 744 -20.86 -10.87 -26.33
CA SER A 744 -20.49 -11.93 -25.39
C SER A 744 -21.53 -12.17 -24.30
N PHE A 745 -22.34 -11.14 -23.97
CA PHE A 745 -23.47 -11.28 -23.05
C PHE A 745 -24.75 -11.77 -23.74
N LYS A 746 -24.86 -11.69 -25.09
CA LYS A 746 -26.02 -12.22 -25.81
C LYS A 746 -26.12 -13.73 -25.59
N GLY A 747 -27.24 -14.16 -24.99
CA GLY A 747 -27.50 -15.57 -24.67
C GLY A 747 -27.17 -15.97 -23.22
N MET A 748 -26.58 -15.08 -22.41
CA MET A 748 -26.43 -15.30 -20.98
C MET A 748 -27.74 -15.05 -20.23
N LYS A 749 -28.05 -15.91 -19.26
CA LYS A 749 -29.23 -15.79 -18.40
C LYS A 749 -28.89 -14.93 -17.18
N GLY A 750 -29.65 -13.86 -16.94
CA GLY A 750 -29.52 -13.04 -15.73
C GLY A 750 -29.57 -11.55 -16.03
N ILE A 751 -29.48 -10.72 -14.98
CA ILE A 751 -29.54 -9.27 -15.11
C ILE A 751 -28.14 -8.73 -15.43
N TYR A 752 -27.99 -8.13 -16.60
CA TYR A 752 -26.81 -7.36 -16.97
C TYR A 752 -27.17 -6.05 -17.69
N LYS A 753 -26.34 -5.02 -17.51
CA LYS A 753 -26.46 -3.73 -18.20
C LYS A 753 -25.09 -3.22 -18.59
N VAL A 754 -24.88 -2.96 -19.87
CA VAL A 754 -23.65 -2.36 -20.40
C VAL A 754 -23.94 -0.90 -20.73
N LEU A 755 -23.18 0.01 -20.13
CA LEU A 755 -23.31 1.45 -20.28
C LEU A 755 -22.10 2.01 -21.02
N GLY A 756 -22.36 2.78 -22.07
CA GLY A 756 -21.35 3.42 -22.90
C GLY A 756 -21.00 2.64 -24.18
N PRO A 757 -19.89 2.99 -24.84
CA PRO A 757 -18.74 3.74 -24.32
C PRO A 757 -19.03 5.24 -24.12
N LEU A 758 -18.53 5.80 -23.02
CA LEU A 758 -18.67 7.20 -22.65
C LEU A 758 -17.29 7.82 -22.41
N ARG A 759 -17.17 9.14 -22.55
CA ARG A 759 -15.99 9.84 -22.04
C ARG A 759 -15.85 9.60 -20.54
N ALA A 760 -14.63 9.34 -20.08
CA ALA A 760 -14.36 9.28 -18.64
C ALA A 760 -14.55 10.68 -18.02
N PRO A 761 -15.00 10.81 -16.76
CA PRO A 761 -15.14 12.09 -16.06
C PRO A 761 -13.84 12.91 -16.15
N LEU A 762 -12.71 12.23 -15.95
CA LEU A 762 -11.38 12.72 -16.30
C LEU A 762 -11.01 12.30 -17.73
N SER A 763 -11.46 13.12 -18.69
CA SER A 763 -11.40 12.83 -20.14
C SER A 763 -9.98 12.73 -20.72
N LYS A 764 -8.97 13.36 -20.10
CA LYS A 764 -7.57 13.32 -20.55
C LYS A 764 -6.61 13.33 -19.35
N ILE A 765 -5.59 12.46 -19.36
CA ILE A 765 -4.53 12.45 -18.33
C ILE A 765 -3.18 12.22 -19.02
N LYS A 766 -2.18 13.05 -18.72
CA LYS A 766 -0.82 12.95 -19.29
C LYS A 766 -0.84 12.78 -20.82
N ASN A 767 -1.63 13.62 -21.52
CA ASN A 767 -1.84 13.56 -22.97
C ASN A 767 -2.52 12.30 -23.52
N LYS A 768 -3.10 11.45 -22.67
CA LYS A 768 -3.90 10.30 -23.08
C LYS A 768 -5.38 10.57 -22.87
N TYR A 769 -6.16 10.48 -23.93
CA TYR A 769 -7.63 10.50 -23.90
C TYR A 769 -8.14 9.22 -23.27
N ARG A 770 -9.21 9.32 -22.47
CA ARG A 770 -9.78 8.22 -21.70
C ARG A 770 -11.27 8.05 -21.99
N TRP A 771 -11.63 6.84 -22.38
CA TRP A 771 -13.01 6.41 -22.58
C TRP A 771 -13.31 5.23 -21.67
N ARG A 772 -14.54 5.17 -21.16
CA ARG A 772 -14.97 4.15 -20.19
C ARG A 772 -16.23 3.43 -20.65
N ILE A 773 -16.33 2.16 -20.28
CA ILE A 773 -17.53 1.32 -20.39
C ILE A 773 -17.81 0.80 -18.99
N ILE A 774 -19.04 0.96 -18.51
CA ILE A 774 -19.47 0.47 -17.20
C ILE A 774 -20.39 -0.71 -17.41
N ILE A 775 -20.17 -1.80 -16.68
CA ILE A 775 -20.99 -3.01 -16.76
C ILE A 775 -21.55 -3.27 -15.38
N LYS A 776 -22.86 -3.50 -15.31
CA LYS A 776 -23.55 -4.07 -14.15
C LYS A 776 -23.90 -5.51 -14.49
N CYS A 777 -23.60 -6.44 -13.60
CA CYS A 777 -23.93 -7.85 -13.80
C CYS A 777 -24.16 -8.53 -12.44
N GLU A 778 -25.29 -9.21 -12.28
CA GLU A 778 -25.62 -9.94 -11.06
C GLU A 778 -24.54 -11.01 -10.75
N ARG A 779 -24.18 -11.82 -11.75
CA ARG A 779 -23.29 -12.96 -11.60
C ARG A 779 -21.84 -12.59 -11.86
N LEU A 780 -21.03 -12.60 -10.80
CA LEU A 780 -19.60 -12.28 -10.91
C LEU A 780 -18.83 -13.24 -11.83
N THR A 781 -19.17 -14.53 -11.85
CA THR A 781 -18.48 -15.53 -12.69
C THR A 781 -18.61 -15.22 -14.17
N GLU A 782 -19.83 -14.94 -14.64
CA GLU A 782 -20.13 -14.57 -16.03
C GLU A 782 -19.44 -13.25 -16.40
N LEU A 783 -19.48 -12.25 -15.52
CA LEU A 783 -18.79 -10.98 -15.72
C LEU A 783 -17.27 -11.18 -15.92
N LEU A 784 -16.63 -12.01 -15.09
CA LEU A 784 -15.20 -12.29 -15.18
C LEU A 784 -14.85 -13.08 -16.45
N GLU A 785 -15.68 -14.05 -16.85
CA GLU A 785 -15.48 -14.85 -18.06
C GLU A 785 -15.54 -13.97 -19.32
N VAL A 786 -16.57 -13.14 -19.45
CA VAL A 786 -16.72 -12.20 -20.58
C VAL A 786 -15.54 -11.23 -20.63
N LEU A 787 -15.21 -10.59 -19.51
CA LEU A 787 -14.14 -9.59 -19.48
C LEU A 787 -12.75 -10.20 -19.68
N THR A 788 -12.53 -11.43 -19.22
CA THR A 788 -11.27 -12.14 -19.47
C THR A 788 -11.12 -12.42 -20.97
N LYS A 789 -12.15 -13.01 -21.59
CA LYS A 789 -12.18 -13.29 -23.04
C LYS A 789 -11.95 -12.03 -23.88
N VAL A 790 -12.71 -10.96 -23.62
CA VAL A 790 -12.58 -9.68 -24.35
C VAL A 790 -11.20 -9.07 -24.16
N THR A 791 -10.64 -9.13 -22.96
CA THR A 791 -9.31 -8.58 -22.69
C THR A 791 -8.22 -9.39 -23.39
N ASP A 792 -8.30 -10.72 -23.34
CA ASP A 792 -7.33 -11.61 -23.97
C ASP A 792 -7.36 -11.45 -25.50
N ASP A 793 -8.56 -11.39 -26.10
CA ASP A 793 -8.75 -11.07 -27.52
C ASP A 793 -8.10 -9.74 -27.90
N TYR A 794 -8.33 -8.69 -27.09
CA TYR A 794 -7.80 -7.36 -27.35
C TYR A 794 -6.26 -7.33 -27.38
N TYR A 795 -5.61 -8.07 -26.49
CA TYR A 795 -4.15 -8.16 -26.43
C TYR A 795 -3.56 -9.16 -27.43
N ASN A 796 -4.33 -10.15 -27.88
CA ASN A 796 -3.91 -11.12 -28.89
C ASN A 796 -4.03 -10.61 -30.33
N SER A 797 -4.99 -9.72 -30.61
CA SER A 797 -5.38 -9.35 -31.98
C SER A 797 -4.53 -8.26 -32.68
N GLY A 798 -3.32 -7.92 -32.23
CA GLY A 798 -2.51 -6.93 -32.98
C GLY A 798 -1.12 -6.56 -32.45
N ARG A 799 -0.28 -6.03 -33.37
CA ARG A 799 1.00 -5.33 -33.08
C ARG A 799 0.79 -4.22 -32.05
N LYS A 800 1.84 -3.90 -31.25
CA LYS A 800 1.89 -2.87 -30.18
C LYS A 800 0.64 -1.96 -30.16
N ASN A 801 -0.37 -2.35 -29.37
CA ASN A 801 -1.57 -1.54 -29.21
C ASN A 801 -1.21 -0.19 -28.60
N SER A 802 -1.33 0.87 -29.39
CA SER A 802 -1.15 2.28 -29.00
C SER A 802 -2.23 2.78 -28.00
N VAL A 803 -3.28 1.99 -27.80
CA VAL A 803 -4.33 2.22 -26.79
C VAL A 803 -4.24 1.12 -25.75
N SER A 804 -4.08 1.51 -24.50
CA SER A 804 -4.12 0.62 -23.35
C SER A 804 -5.56 0.35 -22.92
N LEU A 805 -5.82 -0.87 -22.45
CA LEU A 805 -7.10 -1.28 -21.86
C LEU A 805 -6.85 -1.63 -20.39
N SER A 806 -7.64 -1.08 -19.48
CA SER A 806 -7.62 -1.40 -18.06
C SER A 806 -9.00 -1.84 -17.64
N VAL A 807 -9.08 -2.94 -16.88
CA VAL A 807 -10.33 -3.42 -16.27
C VAL A 807 -10.24 -3.21 -14.76
N ASP A 808 -11.33 -2.79 -14.15
CA ASP A 808 -11.48 -2.71 -12.70
C ASP A 808 -12.79 -3.36 -12.29
N ILE A 809 -12.71 -4.38 -11.44
CA ILE A 809 -13.88 -5.09 -10.91
C ILE A 809 -14.23 -4.54 -9.53
N ASN A 810 -15.50 -4.22 -9.35
CA ASN A 810 -16.08 -3.53 -8.20
C ASN A 810 -15.23 -2.29 -7.85
N PRO A 811 -15.16 -1.29 -8.76
CA PRO A 811 -14.43 -0.05 -8.49
C PRO A 811 -15.02 0.66 -7.27
N VAL A 812 -14.14 1.22 -6.44
CA VAL A 812 -14.50 2.01 -5.24
C VAL A 812 -14.60 3.51 -5.58
N ASN A 813 -14.02 3.91 -6.72
CA ASN A 813 -14.12 5.23 -7.30
C ASN A 813 -14.59 5.12 -8.76
N MET A 814 -15.61 5.90 -9.11
CA MET A 814 -16.20 5.91 -10.45
C MET A 814 -15.60 6.99 -11.38
N LEU A 815 -14.59 7.75 -10.94
CA LEU A 815 -13.99 8.89 -11.67
C LEU A 815 -12.89 8.54 -12.70
#